data_AF-A0A1K1MP87-F1
#
_entry.id   AF-A0A1K1MP87-F1
#
_cell.length_a   1.000
_cell.length_b   1.000
_cell.length_c   1.000
_cell.angle_alpha   90.00
_cell.angle_beta   90.00
_cell.angle_gamma   90.00
#
_symmetry.space_group_name_H-M   'P 1'
#
loop_
_entity.id
_entity.type
_entity.pdbx_description
1 polymer ?
#
loop_
_entity_poly.entity_id
_entity_poly.type
_entity_poly.pdbx_seq_one_letter_code
_entity_poly.pdbx_strand_id
1 'polypeptide(L)'
;MKFFKPYLFIGFILLGMFLRAQTPDGELKRWHKLSLTFNGPNTTETSNPNPFSDYRLEVTFTHKNSNRSYTVPGYYAACGDAENTGCDSGNKWRVNFAPDDVGVWNWTAVFKSGSNVAINGGGASGGFMDGVTGSFSIEESNKSGRDFRSKNLGRLQYVDEHYLKHTGTNSNKPNGPWFLKVGADSPENRFHYVDFDGTPGNTAGGNKSKTWEAHNRDYVATDASAYTWNGGKGKGMLGSINYLSGQGANVMSFLTWAAGGDDGAVFPHILKGSSADYSSAGKPDQWNKLHKDRFDVSKLAQWEKVMEYADKKGMYLHFKTMETENCEKMDGHTFGRERKLYYRELIARFGHHLALNWNLSEETTIKDDVVKSTVNYIKNLDPYKHHIVLHTYPGQQDQRYNPLIGSKSNLTGVSVQTSQNNVHKDVRRWVENSKNAGRKWVVANDEQGSASEGIMVSDKQVREKVLWATFLAGGAGVEYYSGYTSNDGDLNGQDHRKRGVKYKEGSYALQFFNNNLLTDLVDMVSADNVTADNKDYVFTKEGKIYAIYRPNGGSTSLSLPSGNNKYNVQWFNPRSGGNLSSKTTLGNNLVAPDTNDWVALITSKDDDGNGAGCDNEITATLTNDAYLQGTTKFNNAELRVESGRRIAYLQFTVPSTTKNVISTKLQLTVSSDSGSGLIEVFKGSSTNWTEANLSNANKPSEGTKLGQLNVNYSVGSTYSWDLSNVTPGETISLVVKQTGGNDVSFSAKEGSSAPKLILEVECDDANGAVDNAISLPGTLEVEDFVNQSGIEVENTSDVGGGKNIGYIENGDFTNYKVTVAEAGDYQVQAKVATNTTGGTIKIEADGTNVGELTVANTGGWQAWKTVTTTVTLNAGEQTLQLNFTGGSGYLFNVNNLSFVEAVTSVEPNNDCIAVEKNGVVAVEAEHFHSQSKDGDRKWYTFDETTTGTPTPDPDPNHSNEASGNGYLEILPDTRVTHSDPLNAQNFSNEPGKIAIVDYKVKFTSPGKYFVWVRAHSTGSEDNGVHVGINGTWPASGQKMQWCTGKQEWTWESKQRTNANHCGEPQKIFIDVPTAGVHTISFSMREDGFEMDKFVLSKTYTKPVGAGPEEVLEGCSTSKIANVALQVIDSEVKVFPNPAQNYITISGVTNGEQIMVYDFTGIVVLKKVASTTAETIDVSALKSGKYIISIRGKEGIHFIKK
;
A
#
# COMPACT_ATOMS: atom_id res chain seq x y z
N MET A 1 -74.01 -50.61 -5.94
CA MET A 1 -73.10 -50.40 -7.09
C MET A 1 -72.03 -49.41 -6.65
N LYS A 2 -70.76 -49.79 -6.72
CA LYS A 2 -69.56 -49.00 -6.41
C LYS A 2 -69.42 -47.85 -7.45
N PHE A 3 -68.75 -46.69 -7.31
CA PHE A 3 -67.52 -46.29 -6.61
C PHE A 3 -67.35 -44.73 -6.71
N PHE A 4 -66.54 -44.17 -5.79
CA PHE A 4 -65.73 -42.92 -5.83
C PHE A 4 -66.32 -41.48 -5.66
N LYS A 5 -65.94 -40.89 -4.51
CA LYS A 5 -65.63 -39.46 -4.22
C LYS A 5 -64.19 -39.16 -4.73
N PRO A 6 -63.77 -37.90 -5.04
CA PRO A 6 -63.29 -37.00 -3.97
C PRO A 6 -63.46 -35.49 -4.19
N TYR A 7 -63.02 -34.79 -3.16
CA TYR A 7 -63.18 -33.39 -2.77
C TYR A 7 -62.32 -32.39 -3.58
N LEU A 8 -62.87 -31.18 -3.69
CA LEU A 8 -62.19 -29.93 -4.07
C LEU A 8 -60.98 -29.65 -3.17
N PHE A 9 -59.81 -29.38 -3.76
CA PHE A 9 -58.69 -28.70 -3.11
C PHE A 9 -58.34 -27.44 -3.91
N ILE A 10 -58.35 -26.30 -3.22
CA ILE A 10 -57.90 -24.99 -3.70
C ILE A 10 -56.38 -25.03 -3.77
N GLY A 11 -55.82 -24.90 -4.97
CA GLY A 11 -54.39 -24.71 -5.20
C GLY A 11 -54.08 -23.25 -5.50
N PHE A 12 -53.63 -22.50 -4.48
CA PHE A 12 -52.90 -21.25 -4.66
C PHE A 12 -51.54 -21.57 -5.29
N ILE A 13 -51.31 -21.15 -6.53
CA ILE A 13 -49.98 -21.19 -7.16
C ILE A 13 -49.18 -20.00 -6.59
N LEU A 14 -48.41 -20.25 -5.53
CA LEU A 14 -47.31 -19.39 -5.11
C LEU A 14 -46.12 -19.67 -6.03
N LEU A 15 -46.04 -18.93 -7.13
CA LEU A 15 -44.84 -18.87 -7.96
C LEU A 15 -43.81 -18.00 -7.22
N GLY A 16 -43.11 -18.60 -6.26
CA GLY A 16 -41.97 -17.96 -5.61
C GLY A 16 -40.85 -17.78 -6.62
N MET A 17 -40.73 -16.57 -7.18
CA MET A 17 -39.47 -16.14 -7.80
C MET A 17 -38.41 -16.18 -6.70
N PHE A 18 -37.54 -17.18 -6.73
CA PHE A 18 -36.27 -17.13 -6.01
C PHE A 18 -35.48 -15.94 -6.56
N LEU A 19 -35.51 -14.81 -5.86
CA LEU A 19 -34.59 -13.70 -6.07
C LEU A 19 -33.18 -14.23 -5.83
N ARG A 20 -32.44 -14.53 -6.89
CA ARG A 20 -30.99 -14.72 -6.78
C ARG A 20 -30.41 -13.38 -6.32
N ALA A 21 -29.65 -13.39 -5.22
CA ALA A 21 -28.89 -12.23 -4.79
C ALA A 21 -27.99 -11.75 -5.94
N GLN A 22 -27.92 -10.44 -6.16
CA GLN A 22 -27.07 -9.83 -7.18
C GLN A 22 -25.61 -10.14 -6.87
N THR A 23 -24.91 -10.79 -7.81
CA THR A 23 -23.47 -11.05 -7.65
C THR A 23 -22.69 -9.75 -7.93
N PRO A 24 -21.78 -9.34 -7.04
CA PRO A 24 -20.84 -8.25 -7.31
C PRO A 24 -19.86 -8.64 -8.43
N ASP A 25 -19.56 -7.68 -9.30
CA ASP A 25 -18.48 -7.75 -10.29
C ASP A 25 -17.25 -7.02 -9.75
N GLY A 26 -16.04 -7.54 -10.03
CA GLY A 26 -14.76 -7.07 -9.48
C GLY A 26 -14.11 -8.04 -8.48
N GLU A 27 -12.84 -7.76 -8.14
CA GLU A 27 -12.10 -8.54 -7.15
C GLU A 27 -12.65 -8.25 -5.73
N LEU A 28 -13.14 -9.28 -5.02
CA LEU A 28 -13.71 -9.16 -3.67
C LEU A 28 -12.65 -8.90 -2.58
N LYS A 29 -11.97 -7.76 -2.70
CA LYS A 29 -10.83 -7.37 -1.87
C LYS A 29 -10.95 -5.93 -1.39
N ARG A 30 -10.38 -5.63 -0.22
CA ARG A 30 -10.39 -4.29 0.36
C ARG A 30 -9.80 -3.27 -0.62
N TRP A 31 -10.46 -2.13 -0.77
CA TRP A 31 -10.18 -1.00 -1.67
C TRP A 31 -10.42 -1.23 -3.15
N HIS A 32 -10.76 -2.45 -3.59
CA HIS A 32 -11.07 -2.69 -5.00
C HIS A 32 -12.46 -2.21 -5.34
N LYS A 33 -12.64 -1.69 -6.55
CA LYS A 33 -13.96 -1.36 -7.06
C LYS A 33 -14.80 -2.63 -7.21
N LEU A 34 -15.98 -2.62 -6.60
CA LEU A 34 -17.03 -3.62 -6.76
C LEU A 34 -18.24 -2.98 -7.42
N SER A 35 -18.77 -3.63 -8.45
CA SER A 35 -19.97 -3.16 -9.16
C SER A 35 -21.16 -4.07 -8.87
N LEU A 36 -22.26 -3.51 -8.36
CA LEU A 36 -23.56 -4.18 -8.37
C LEU A 36 -24.38 -3.64 -9.54
N THR A 37 -24.70 -4.50 -10.51
CA THR A 37 -25.49 -4.13 -11.70
C THR A 37 -26.84 -4.84 -11.71
N PHE A 38 -27.91 -4.08 -11.60
CA PHE A 38 -29.27 -4.57 -11.53
C PHE A 38 -30.00 -4.40 -12.88
N ASN A 39 -30.98 -5.27 -13.13
CA ASN A 39 -32.01 -5.01 -14.14
C ASN A 39 -33.05 -4.05 -13.54
N GLY A 40 -33.29 -2.93 -14.20
CA GLY A 40 -34.33 -1.97 -13.86
C GLY A 40 -35.26 -1.70 -15.06
N PRO A 41 -35.91 -0.52 -15.10
CA PRO A 41 -36.65 -0.07 -16.27
C PRO A 41 -35.76 -0.05 -17.51
N ASN A 42 -36.28 -0.55 -18.64
CA ASN A 42 -35.64 -0.37 -19.94
C ASN A 42 -35.90 1.06 -20.42
N THR A 43 -34.84 1.81 -20.70
CA THR A 43 -34.90 3.24 -21.01
C THR A 43 -33.79 3.62 -21.98
N THR A 44 -33.70 4.89 -22.33
CA THR A 44 -32.63 5.49 -23.14
C THR A 44 -32.18 6.81 -22.50
N GLU A 45 -31.01 7.32 -22.87
CA GLU A 45 -30.51 8.63 -22.40
C GLU A 45 -31.53 9.77 -22.60
N THR A 46 -32.38 9.68 -23.64
CA THR A 46 -33.36 10.71 -24.01
C THR A 46 -34.80 10.40 -23.58
N SER A 47 -35.05 9.25 -22.96
CA SER A 47 -36.40 8.77 -22.62
C SER A 47 -37.11 9.64 -21.57
N ASN A 48 -38.44 9.57 -21.55
CA ASN A 48 -39.27 10.08 -20.47
C ASN A 48 -40.07 8.91 -19.87
N PRO A 49 -39.99 8.61 -18.56
CA PRO A 49 -39.30 9.36 -17.50
C PRO A 49 -37.76 9.44 -17.68
N ASN A 50 -37.14 10.52 -17.19
CA ASN A 50 -35.71 10.75 -17.32
C ASN A 50 -34.91 9.75 -16.47
N PRO A 51 -34.03 8.89 -17.03
CA PRO A 51 -33.24 7.95 -16.24
C PRO A 51 -32.31 8.61 -15.21
N PHE A 52 -31.90 9.85 -15.45
CA PHE A 52 -30.95 10.56 -14.59
C PHE A 52 -31.63 11.35 -13.47
N SER A 53 -32.81 11.96 -13.73
CA SER A 53 -33.51 12.77 -12.72
C SER A 53 -34.70 12.09 -12.07
N ASP A 54 -35.40 11.21 -12.80
CA ASP A 54 -36.72 10.68 -12.39
C ASP A 54 -36.64 9.26 -11.82
N TYR A 55 -35.42 8.74 -11.70
CA TYR A 55 -35.11 7.52 -10.95
C TYR A 55 -33.96 7.78 -9.98
N ARG A 56 -33.95 7.04 -8.87
CA ARG A 56 -32.92 7.13 -7.84
C ARG A 56 -32.58 5.73 -7.35
N LEU A 57 -31.39 5.25 -7.70
CA LEU A 57 -30.78 4.07 -7.09
C LEU A 57 -29.84 4.50 -5.97
N GLU A 58 -29.95 3.86 -4.82
CA GLU A 58 -28.98 3.93 -3.72
C GLU A 58 -28.81 2.54 -3.14
N VAL A 59 -27.58 2.14 -2.84
CA VAL A 59 -27.31 0.86 -2.15
C VAL A 59 -26.58 1.17 -0.85
N THR A 60 -27.14 0.70 0.25
CA THR A 60 -26.51 0.81 1.56
C THR A 60 -25.74 -0.46 1.85
N PHE A 61 -24.42 -0.36 1.97
CA PHE A 61 -23.51 -1.43 2.35
C PHE A 61 -23.19 -1.31 3.83
N THR A 62 -23.29 -2.39 4.60
CA THR A 62 -23.00 -2.41 6.03
C THR A 62 -22.10 -3.60 6.37
N HIS A 63 -20.92 -3.32 6.92
CA HIS A 63 -19.99 -4.34 7.37
C HIS A 63 -20.51 -5.01 8.65
N LYS A 64 -20.55 -6.35 8.66
CA LYS A 64 -21.18 -7.14 9.71
C LYS A 64 -20.54 -6.95 11.09
N ASN A 65 -19.21 -6.82 11.14
CA ASN A 65 -18.48 -6.81 12.42
C ASN A 65 -18.23 -5.39 12.96
N SER A 66 -17.89 -4.43 12.08
CA SER A 66 -17.61 -3.05 12.50
C SER A 66 -18.86 -2.17 12.56
N ASN A 67 -19.99 -2.63 12.00
CA ASN A 67 -21.20 -1.85 11.74
C ASN A 67 -20.97 -0.60 10.86
N ARG A 68 -19.82 -0.49 10.20
CA ARG A 68 -19.57 0.60 9.25
C ARG A 68 -20.56 0.51 8.11
N SER A 69 -21.12 1.65 7.72
CA SER A 69 -22.16 1.71 6.70
C SER A 69 -21.93 2.83 5.70
N TYR A 70 -22.20 2.55 4.42
CA TYR A 70 -22.10 3.48 3.30
C TYR A 70 -23.35 3.41 2.45
N THR A 71 -24.06 4.53 2.29
CA THR A 71 -25.12 4.66 1.28
C THR A 71 -24.52 5.26 0.02
N VAL A 72 -24.35 4.42 -1.01
CA VAL A 72 -23.69 4.79 -2.25
C VAL A 72 -24.74 5.08 -3.34
N PRO A 73 -24.69 6.26 -4.01
CA PRO A 73 -25.59 6.55 -5.11
C PRO A 73 -25.28 5.71 -6.35
N GLY A 74 -26.32 5.21 -7.01
CA GLY A 74 -26.24 4.49 -8.28
C GLY A 74 -26.63 5.33 -9.47
N TYR A 75 -26.32 4.82 -10.66
CA TYR A 75 -26.49 5.49 -11.94
C TYR A 75 -27.07 4.55 -13.01
N TYR A 76 -27.60 5.15 -14.09
CA TYR A 76 -28.08 4.41 -15.26
C TYR A 76 -26.89 4.02 -16.18
N ALA A 77 -26.78 2.73 -16.48
CA ALA A 77 -25.65 2.12 -17.18
C ALA A 77 -26.03 1.53 -18.55
N ALA A 78 -27.17 1.93 -19.11
CA ALA A 78 -27.64 1.50 -20.43
C ALA A 78 -27.64 -0.03 -20.60
N CYS A 79 -26.83 -0.57 -21.52
CA CYS A 79 -26.70 -2.00 -21.78
C CYS A 79 -25.73 -2.72 -20.83
N GLY A 80 -24.96 -1.99 -20.01
CA GLY A 80 -23.97 -2.53 -19.08
C GLY A 80 -22.57 -2.72 -19.64
N ASP A 81 -22.37 -2.47 -20.93
CA ASP A 81 -21.08 -2.55 -21.66
C ASP A 81 -20.94 -1.35 -22.61
N ALA A 82 -21.35 -0.16 -22.13
CA ALA A 82 -21.47 1.04 -22.94
C ALA A 82 -20.11 1.53 -23.44
N GLU A 83 -19.03 1.33 -22.69
CA GLU A 83 -17.69 1.73 -23.09
C GLU A 83 -17.24 1.08 -24.41
N ASN A 84 -17.67 -0.16 -24.67
CA ASN A 84 -17.29 -0.95 -25.84
C ASN A 84 -18.30 -0.84 -26.97
N THR A 85 -19.58 -0.71 -26.63
CA THR A 85 -20.69 -0.78 -27.60
C THR A 85 -21.21 0.58 -28.03
N GLY A 86 -20.93 1.65 -27.27
CA GLY A 86 -21.54 2.96 -27.49
C GLY A 86 -23.04 2.99 -27.22
N CYS A 87 -23.57 2.04 -26.46
CA CYS A 87 -25.01 1.93 -26.23
C CYS A 87 -25.55 3.08 -25.34
N ASP A 88 -26.65 3.69 -25.79
CA ASP A 88 -27.38 4.76 -25.10
C ASP A 88 -28.66 4.26 -24.40
N SER A 89 -28.93 2.96 -24.53
CA SER A 89 -30.20 2.34 -24.18
C SER A 89 -30.01 0.97 -23.54
N GLY A 90 -30.98 0.59 -22.71
CA GLY A 90 -30.99 -0.68 -22.01
C GLY A 90 -31.64 -0.57 -20.64
N ASN A 91 -31.41 -1.59 -19.81
CA ASN A 91 -32.09 -1.74 -18.53
C ASN A 91 -31.11 -1.91 -17.36
N LYS A 92 -29.83 -1.55 -17.52
CA LYS A 92 -28.82 -1.73 -16.48
C LYS A 92 -28.71 -0.50 -15.60
N TRP A 93 -28.65 -0.74 -14.30
CA TRP A 93 -28.47 0.27 -13.26
C TRP A 93 -27.36 -0.19 -12.33
N ARG A 94 -26.38 0.65 -12.06
CA ARG A 94 -25.13 0.25 -11.43
C ARG A 94 -24.80 1.10 -10.19
N VAL A 95 -24.16 0.48 -9.21
CA VAL A 95 -23.48 1.14 -8.09
C VAL A 95 -22.04 0.64 -8.03
N ASN A 96 -21.09 1.56 -7.89
CA ASN A 96 -19.67 1.24 -7.68
C ASN A 96 -19.30 1.48 -6.21
N PHE A 97 -18.82 0.44 -5.53
CA PHE A 97 -18.47 0.45 -4.11
C PHE A 97 -17.04 -0.01 -3.90
N ALA A 98 -16.24 0.73 -3.13
CA ALA A 98 -14.91 0.30 -2.69
C ALA A 98 -14.93 0.01 -1.17
N PRO A 99 -14.92 -1.28 -0.75
CA PRO A 99 -14.97 -1.66 0.66
C PRO A 99 -13.67 -1.32 1.38
N ASP A 100 -13.73 -0.90 2.64
CA ASP A 100 -12.55 -0.54 3.43
C ASP A 100 -12.31 -1.46 4.64
N ASP A 101 -13.19 -2.45 4.85
CA ASP A 101 -13.03 -3.52 5.85
C ASP A 101 -13.05 -4.90 5.17
N VAL A 102 -12.22 -5.81 5.69
CA VAL A 102 -12.27 -7.24 5.36
C VAL A 102 -13.37 -7.94 6.17
N GLY A 103 -13.98 -8.95 5.57
CA GLY A 103 -15.09 -9.70 6.14
C GLY A 103 -16.41 -9.45 5.41
N VAL A 104 -17.51 -9.82 6.07
CA VAL A 104 -18.84 -9.86 5.43
C VAL A 104 -19.46 -8.47 5.38
N TRP A 105 -19.81 -8.03 4.17
CA TRP A 105 -20.62 -6.84 3.92
C TRP A 105 -22.03 -7.27 3.50
N ASN A 106 -23.03 -6.77 4.22
CA ASN A 106 -24.44 -6.87 3.83
C ASN A 106 -24.81 -5.63 3.01
N TRP A 107 -25.75 -5.75 2.09
CA TRP A 107 -26.23 -4.61 1.34
C TRP A 107 -27.74 -4.62 1.15
N THR A 108 -28.33 -3.44 0.98
CA THR A 108 -29.75 -3.23 0.67
C THR A 108 -29.90 -2.14 -0.39
N ALA A 109 -30.60 -2.47 -1.47
CA ALA A 109 -30.89 -1.54 -2.56
C ALA A 109 -32.22 -0.80 -2.32
N VAL A 110 -32.21 0.50 -2.58
CA VAL A 110 -33.38 1.36 -2.62
C VAL A 110 -33.46 1.93 -4.04
N PHE A 111 -34.59 1.68 -4.70
CA PHE A 111 -34.83 2.18 -6.05
C PHE A 111 -36.17 2.92 -6.10
N LYS A 112 -36.11 4.21 -6.35
CA LYS A 112 -37.29 5.09 -6.36
C LYS A 112 -37.51 5.70 -7.72
N SER A 113 -38.78 5.96 -8.03
CA SER A 113 -39.21 6.68 -9.23
C SER A 113 -40.11 7.85 -8.87
N GLY A 114 -40.06 8.90 -9.70
CA GLY A 114 -40.86 10.12 -9.52
C GLY A 114 -40.12 11.33 -10.06
N SER A 115 -40.84 12.40 -10.37
CA SER A 115 -40.24 13.61 -10.95
C SER A 115 -39.12 14.15 -10.06
N ASN A 116 -37.92 14.27 -10.61
CA ASN A 116 -36.73 14.79 -9.92
C ASN A 116 -36.35 14.06 -8.61
N VAL A 117 -36.73 12.79 -8.47
CA VAL A 117 -36.44 11.99 -7.27
C VAL A 117 -34.94 11.84 -6.99
N ALA A 118 -34.10 11.87 -8.03
CA ALA A 118 -32.64 11.82 -7.89
C ALA A 118 -32.06 12.94 -7.01
N ILE A 119 -32.68 14.13 -7.05
CA ILE A 119 -32.19 15.34 -6.36
C ILE A 119 -33.04 15.72 -5.14
N ASN A 120 -34.35 15.47 -5.17
CA ASN A 120 -35.26 15.87 -4.09
C ASN A 120 -35.45 14.78 -3.03
N GLY A 121 -35.08 13.53 -3.37
CA GLY A 121 -35.43 12.37 -2.56
C GLY A 121 -36.92 12.06 -2.57
N GLY A 122 -37.31 11.05 -1.79
CA GLY A 122 -38.68 10.55 -1.77
C GLY A 122 -39.00 9.66 -2.98
N GLY A 123 -40.18 9.89 -3.58
CA GLY A 123 -40.70 9.09 -4.70
C GLY A 123 -41.41 7.80 -4.27
N ALA A 124 -42.08 7.17 -5.24
CA ALA A 124 -42.67 5.84 -5.05
C ALA A 124 -41.58 4.76 -5.24
N SER A 125 -41.86 3.53 -4.80
CA SER A 125 -41.04 2.38 -5.18
C SER A 125 -40.94 2.32 -6.70
N GLY A 126 -39.72 2.25 -7.22
CA GLY A 126 -39.46 2.02 -8.63
C GLY A 126 -39.69 0.56 -9.04
N GLY A 127 -39.96 -0.35 -8.09
CA GLY A 127 -39.95 -1.80 -8.31
C GLY A 127 -38.54 -2.34 -8.51
N PHE A 128 -38.42 -3.45 -9.26
CA PHE A 128 -37.16 -4.08 -9.65
C PHE A 128 -36.24 -4.46 -8.47
N MET A 129 -35.26 -3.62 -8.16
CA MET A 129 -34.26 -3.84 -7.10
C MET A 129 -34.63 -3.13 -5.78
N ASP A 130 -35.74 -2.38 -5.72
CA ASP A 130 -36.17 -1.72 -4.48
C ASP A 130 -36.46 -2.75 -3.37
N GLY A 131 -35.74 -2.65 -2.25
CA GLY A 131 -35.84 -3.57 -1.12
C GLY A 131 -35.04 -4.87 -1.28
N VAL A 132 -34.33 -5.08 -2.38
CA VAL A 132 -33.48 -6.26 -2.57
C VAL A 132 -32.25 -6.16 -1.67
N THR A 133 -31.90 -7.27 -1.03
CA THR A 133 -30.75 -7.38 -0.13
C THR A 133 -29.79 -8.47 -0.58
N GLY A 134 -28.53 -8.40 -0.14
CA GLY A 134 -27.57 -9.49 -0.30
C GLY A 134 -26.35 -9.30 0.58
N SER A 135 -25.35 -10.16 0.39
CA SER A 135 -24.09 -10.10 1.12
C SER A 135 -22.94 -10.67 0.31
N PHE A 136 -21.73 -10.20 0.56
CA PHE A 136 -20.48 -10.78 0.04
C PHE A 136 -19.37 -10.64 1.08
N SER A 137 -18.32 -11.45 0.97
CA SER A 137 -17.16 -11.38 1.85
C SER A 137 -16.00 -10.70 1.12
N ILE A 138 -15.29 -9.83 1.83
CA ILE A 138 -14.14 -9.09 1.34
C ILE A 138 -12.86 -9.66 1.95
N GLU A 139 -11.90 -10.00 1.11
CA GLU A 139 -10.57 -10.41 1.51
C GLU A 139 -9.62 -9.22 1.60
N GLU A 140 -8.42 -9.45 2.14
CA GLU A 140 -7.36 -8.46 2.08
C GLU A 140 -6.87 -8.26 0.64
N SER A 141 -6.45 -7.02 0.33
CA SER A 141 -5.84 -6.72 -0.95
C SER A 141 -4.46 -7.34 -1.07
N ASN A 142 -4.15 -7.86 -2.26
CA ASN A 142 -2.84 -8.36 -2.65
C ASN A 142 -2.06 -7.37 -3.51
N LYS A 143 -2.57 -6.15 -3.73
CA LYS A 143 -1.83 -5.11 -4.46
C LYS A 143 -0.72 -4.54 -3.57
N SER A 144 0.32 -3.99 -4.19
CA SER A 144 1.53 -3.51 -3.52
C SER A 144 2.10 -2.26 -4.19
N GLY A 145 3.16 -1.70 -3.62
CA GLY A 145 3.82 -0.51 -4.16
C GLY A 145 2.90 0.70 -4.17
N ARG A 146 2.89 1.43 -5.29
CA ARG A 146 2.16 2.69 -5.47
C ARG A 146 0.69 2.56 -5.84
N ASP A 147 0.22 1.35 -6.13
CA ASP A 147 -1.20 1.12 -6.39
C ASP A 147 -1.98 1.47 -5.12
N PHE A 148 -2.95 2.39 -5.20
CA PHE A 148 -3.67 2.82 -4.00
C PHE A 148 -4.49 1.71 -3.34
N ARG A 149 -4.75 0.59 -4.04
CA ARG A 149 -5.33 -0.61 -3.45
C ARG A 149 -4.33 -1.41 -2.62
N SER A 150 -3.10 -0.97 -2.47
CA SER A 150 -2.09 -1.60 -1.62
C SER A 150 -2.49 -1.58 -0.14
N LYS A 151 -2.12 -2.63 0.60
CA LYS A 151 -2.54 -2.78 2.00
C LYS A 151 -2.13 -1.67 2.96
N ASN A 152 -1.02 -1.02 2.64
CA ASN A 152 -0.45 0.04 3.46
C ASN A 152 -0.94 1.43 3.03
N LEU A 153 -1.70 1.55 1.93
CA LEU A 153 -2.20 2.81 1.38
C LEU A 153 -3.71 2.92 1.59
N GLY A 154 -4.53 2.46 0.64
CA GLY A 154 -5.96 2.68 0.66
C GLY A 154 -6.36 4.14 0.36
N ARG A 155 -7.59 4.48 0.74
CA ARG A 155 -8.22 5.77 0.42
C ARG A 155 -7.47 6.92 1.09
N LEU A 156 -7.33 8.05 0.39
CA LEU A 156 -6.86 9.29 0.97
C LEU A 156 -8.00 9.98 1.71
N GLN A 157 -7.74 10.32 2.96
CA GLN A 157 -8.72 10.94 3.84
C GLN A 157 -8.19 12.27 4.35
N TYR A 158 -9.08 13.27 4.37
CA TYR A 158 -8.87 14.49 5.13
C TYR A 158 -9.10 14.20 6.62
N VAL A 159 -8.08 14.41 7.44
CA VAL A 159 -8.06 14.06 8.87
C VAL A 159 -7.86 15.29 9.77
N ASP A 160 -8.42 16.42 9.35
CA ASP A 160 -8.29 17.72 10.03
C ASP A 160 -6.83 18.22 10.18
N GLU A 161 -5.96 17.78 9.26
CA GLU A 161 -4.54 18.18 9.16
C GLU A 161 -4.23 18.83 7.80
N HIS A 162 -3.06 19.48 7.68
CA HIS A 162 -2.61 20.13 6.44
C HIS A 162 -2.25 19.16 5.31
N TYR A 163 -2.31 17.86 5.56
CA TYR A 163 -1.97 16.80 4.62
C TYR A 163 -3.06 15.73 4.63
N LEU A 164 -3.28 15.11 3.46
CA LEU A 164 -4.13 13.93 3.37
C LEU A 164 -3.38 12.72 3.92
N LYS A 165 -4.12 11.78 4.51
CA LYS A 165 -3.56 10.54 5.06
C LYS A 165 -4.16 9.33 4.37
N HIS A 166 -3.30 8.39 4.00
CA HIS A 166 -3.75 7.07 3.57
C HIS A 166 -4.43 6.34 4.74
N THR A 167 -5.61 5.77 4.49
CA THR A 167 -6.36 5.05 5.53
C THR A 167 -5.61 3.84 6.08
N GLY A 168 -4.71 3.24 5.29
CA GLY A 168 -4.12 1.94 5.55
C GLY A 168 -5.20 0.92 5.89
N THR A 169 -4.86 -0.08 6.70
CA THR A 169 -5.77 -1.15 7.13
C THR A 169 -6.83 -0.71 8.15
N ASN A 170 -6.77 0.53 8.64
CA ASN A 170 -7.70 1.07 9.64
C ASN A 170 -8.25 2.44 9.24
N SER A 171 -9.38 2.46 8.54
CA SER A 171 -10.01 3.72 8.13
C SER A 171 -10.69 4.52 9.25
N ASN A 172 -10.87 3.97 10.47
CA ASN A 172 -11.32 4.78 11.62
C ASN A 172 -10.18 5.59 12.23
N LYS A 173 -8.96 5.04 12.17
CA LYS A 173 -7.74 5.67 12.64
C LYS A 173 -6.66 5.45 11.57
N PRO A 174 -6.68 6.26 10.50
CA PRO A 174 -5.77 6.11 9.37
C PRO A 174 -4.33 5.85 9.81
N ASN A 175 -3.80 4.69 9.44
CA ASN A 175 -2.47 4.21 9.81
C ASN A 175 -1.53 4.09 8.60
N GLY A 176 -1.97 4.51 7.41
CA GLY A 176 -1.11 4.66 6.24
C GLY A 176 -0.27 5.94 6.30
N PRO A 177 0.68 6.10 5.35
CA PRO A 177 1.55 7.27 5.30
C PRO A 177 0.79 8.55 4.94
N TRP A 178 1.37 9.71 5.26
CA TRP A 178 0.91 10.99 4.73
C TRP A 178 1.14 11.07 3.22
N PHE A 179 0.33 11.89 2.56
CA PHE A 179 0.37 12.04 1.12
C PHE A 179 0.80 13.46 0.70
N LEU A 180 1.83 13.50 -0.14
CA LEU A 180 2.28 14.68 -0.85
C LEU A 180 2.11 14.46 -2.35
N LYS A 181 1.78 15.51 -3.10
CA LYS A 181 1.52 15.40 -4.54
C LYS A 181 2.49 16.21 -5.41
N VAL A 182 2.94 15.62 -6.51
CA VAL A 182 3.63 16.31 -7.61
C VAL A 182 3.16 15.74 -8.94
N GLY A 183 2.74 16.60 -9.87
CA GLY A 183 2.31 16.11 -11.18
C GLY A 183 1.81 17.19 -12.13
N ALA A 184 0.93 16.79 -13.03
CA ALA A 184 0.54 17.60 -14.17
C ALA A 184 -0.78 18.35 -13.90
N ASP A 185 -0.75 19.68 -14.00
CA ASP A 185 -1.98 20.47 -14.08
C ASP A 185 -2.43 20.59 -15.55
N SER A 186 -1.47 20.83 -16.44
CA SER A 186 -1.74 20.89 -17.88
C SER A 186 -1.63 19.54 -18.58
N PRO A 187 -2.38 19.30 -19.66
CA PRO A 187 -3.45 20.17 -20.15
C PRO A 187 -4.76 19.95 -19.38
N GLU A 188 -5.43 21.05 -19.00
CA GLU A 188 -6.72 20.97 -18.29
C GLU A 188 -7.80 20.24 -19.10
N ASN A 189 -7.77 20.38 -20.43
CA ASN A 189 -8.71 19.76 -21.36
C ASN A 189 -8.31 18.32 -21.74
N ARG A 190 -7.63 17.61 -20.83
CA ARG A 190 -7.19 16.21 -21.03
C ARG A 190 -8.28 15.32 -21.60
N PHE A 191 -9.52 15.47 -21.15
CA PHE A 191 -10.65 14.64 -21.60
C PHE A 191 -11.32 15.10 -22.91
N HIS A 192 -10.80 16.13 -23.58
CA HIS A 192 -11.14 16.39 -24.98
C HIS A 192 -10.39 15.39 -25.87
N TYR A 193 -10.69 14.11 -25.74
CA TYR A 193 -9.88 13.03 -26.31
C TYR A 193 -10.61 12.34 -27.46
N VAL A 194 -9.91 12.13 -28.59
CA VAL A 194 -10.51 11.68 -29.86
C VAL A 194 -11.19 10.31 -29.81
N ASP A 195 -10.80 9.47 -28.86
CA ASP A 195 -11.34 8.11 -28.72
C ASP A 195 -12.56 8.02 -27.81
N PHE A 196 -12.93 9.12 -27.13
CA PHE A 196 -14.16 9.17 -26.34
C PHE A 196 -15.39 9.41 -27.23
N ASP A 197 -16.44 8.65 -26.97
CA ASP A 197 -17.73 8.82 -27.64
C ASP A 197 -18.32 10.21 -27.35
N GLY A 198 -19.20 10.68 -28.23
CA GLY A 198 -19.96 11.92 -28.02
C GLY A 198 -19.13 13.19 -27.76
N THR A 199 -17.82 13.16 -28.05
CA THR A 199 -16.88 14.28 -27.82
C THR A 199 -16.67 15.03 -29.14
N PRO A 200 -17.06 16.31 -29.25
CA PRO A 200 -16.87 17.07 -30.49
C PRO A 200 -15.38 17.25 -30.81
N GLY A 201 -14.94 16.88 -32.01
CA GLY A 201 -13.52 17.05 -32.40
C GLY A 201 -13.09 18.49 -32.69
N ASN A 202 -14.00 19.45 -32.68
CA ASN A 202 -13.73 20.87 -32.88
C ASN A 202 -14.76 21.71 -32.12
N THR A 203 -14.41 22.93 -31.74
CA THR A 203 -15.32 23.90 -31.11
C THR A 203 -15.15 25.27 -31.76
N ALA A 204 -15.92 26.27 -31.31
CA ALA A 204 -15.72 27.65 -31.73
C ALA A 204 -14.29 28.18 -31.44
N GLY A 205 -13.56 27.53 -30.54
CA GLY A 205 -12.16 27.83 -30.20
C GLY A 205 -11.11 27.09 -31.05
N GLY A 206 -11.53 26.32 -32.07
CA GLY A 206 -10.63 25.50 -32.89
C GLY A 206 -10.44 24.07 -32.35
N ASN A 207 -9.69 23.26 -33.10
CA ASN A 207 -9.46 21.86 -32.72
C ASN A 207 -8.34 21.78 -31.68
N LYS A 208 -8.73 21.39 -30.46
CA LYS A 208 -7.85 21.19 -29.30
C LYS A 208 -7.85 19.72 -28.83
N SER A 209 -8.37 18.82 -29.68
CA SER A 209 -8.52 17.40 -29.37
C SER A 209 -7.17 16.76 -29.04
N LYS A 210 -7.18 15.91 -28.02
CA LYS A 210 -6.04 15.09 -27.60
C LYS A 210 -6.00 13.81 -28.42
N THR A 211 -4.83 13.50 -28.95
CA THR A 211 -4.53 12.16 -29.50
C THR A 211 -3.58 11.40 -28.59
N TRP A 212 -2.74 12.12 -27.82
CA TRP A 212 -1.65 11.55 -27.03
C TRP A 212 -0.74 10.61 -27.83
N GLU A 213 -0.62 10.86 -29.14
CA GLU A 213 0.10 9.98 -30.07
C GLU A 213 1.56 9.78 -29.66
N ALA A 214 2.20 10.84 -29.15
CA ALA A 214 3.57 10.78 -28.63
C ALA A 214 3.74 9.73 -27.53
N HIS A 215 2.67 9.41 -26.81
CA HIS A 215 2.63 8.46 -25.71
C HIS A 215 2.17 7.04 -26.09
N ASN A 216 1.86 6.77 -27.37
CA ASN A 216 1.61 5.40 -27.83
C ASN A 216 2.78 4.46 -27.53
N ARG A 217 4.02 4.99 -27.51
CA ARG A 217 5.23 4.23 -27.15
C ARG A 217 5.30 3.84 -25.67
N ASP A 218 4.57 4.55 -24.81
CA ASP A 218 4.53 4.27 -23.37
C ASP A 218 3.36 3.33 -23.02
N TYR A 219 2.51 2.97 -23.97
CA TYR A 219 1.46 1.98 -23.75
C TYR A 219 2.08 0.58 -23.62
N VAL A 220 1.83 -0.07 -22.49
CA VAL A 220 2.30 -1.44 -22.21
C VAL A 220 1.09 -2.36 -22.15
N ALA A 221 0.93 -3.24 -23.15
CA ALA A 221 -0.30 -4.03 -23.32
C ALA A 221 -0.57 -4.98 -22.15
N THR A 222 0.45 -5.62 -21.58
CA THR A 222 0.35 -6.50 -20.40
C THR A 222 -0.12 -5.74 -19.16
N ASP A 223 0.07 -4.42 -19.13
CA ASP A 223 -0.30 -3.55 -18.01
C ASP A 223 -1.67 -2.87 -18.21
N ALA A 224 -1.97 -2.43 -19.43
CA ALA A 224 -3.04 -1.47 -19.72
C ALA A 224 -4.19 -1.99 -20.59
N SER A 225 -4.07 -3.17 -21.22
CA SER A 225 -5.07 -3.66 -22.18
C SER A 225 -6.48 -3.84 -21.60
N ALA A 226 -6.59 -4.21 -20.32
CA ALA A 226 -7.87 -4.33 -19.61
C ALA A 226 -8.64 -3.00 -19.47
N TYR A 227 -7.97 -1.87 -19.70
CA TYR A 227 -8.53 -0.51 -19.61
C TYR A 227 -8.73 0.13 -20.98
N THR A 228 -8.45 -0.59 -22.06
CA THR A 228 -8.83 -0.15 -23.41
C THR A 228 -10.29 -0.51 -23.70
N TRP A 229 -10.91 0.16 -24.66
CA TRP A 229 -12.29 -0.08 -25.06
C TRP A 229 -12.42 -0.22 -26.58
N ASN A 230 -13.54 -0.77 -27.03
CA ASN A 230 -13.96 -0.81 -28.45
C ASN A 230 -12.81 -1.13 -29.43
N GLY A 231 -12.17 -2.28 -29.26
CA GLY A 231 -11.10 -2.74 -30.17
C GLY A 231 -9.73 -2.08 -29.93
N GLY A 232 -9.48 -1.53 -28.74
CA GLY A 232 -8.17 -1.02 -28.34
C GLY A 232 -8.02 0.50 -28.41
N LYS A 233 -9.14 1.23 -28.41
CA LYS A 233 -9.16 2.69 -28.16
C LYS A 233 -8.63 3.01 -26.77
N GLY A 234 -8.08 4.22 -26.60
CA GLY A 234 -7.55 4.69 -25.32
C GLY A 234 -6.05 4.57 -25.14
N LYS A 235 -5.34 3.91 -26.06
CA LYS A 235 -3.90 3.60 -25.91
C LYS A 235 -3.04 4.83 -25.63
N GLY A 236 -3.24 5.92 -26.38
CA GLY A 236 -2.46 7.15 -26.19
C GLY A 236 -2.68 7.76 -24.81
N MET A 237 -3.93 7.84 -24.36
CA MET A 237 -4.28 8.35 -23.02
C MET A 237 -3.66 7.50 -21.92
N LEU A 238 -3.82 6.17 -21.98
CA LEU A 238 -3.24 5.25 -21.00
C LEU A 238 -1.71 5.31 -21.01
N GLY A 239 -1.09 5.40 -22.19
CA GLY A 239 0.35 5.64 -22.33
C GLY A 239 0.80 6.93 -21.65
N SER A 240 0.03 8.01 -21.77
CA SER A 240 0.36 9.30 -21.13
C SER A 240 0.36 9.20 -19.60
N ILE A 241 -0.57 8.42 -19.03
CA ILE A 241 -0.65 8.14 -17.59
C ILE A 241 0.53 7.26 -17.16
N ASN A 242 0.85 6.22 -17.95
CA ASN A 242 2.01 5.38 -17.68
C ASN A 242 3.31 6.18 -17.68
N TYR A 243 3.47 7.11 -18.62
CA TYR A 243 4.62 8.00 -18.67
C TYR A 243 4.73 8.89 -17.43
N LEU A 244 3.65 9.59 -17.05
CA LEU A 244 3.63 10.44 -15.86
C LEU A 244 3.99 9.65 -14.60
N SER A 245 3.33 8.51 -14.39
CA SER A 245 3.63 7.60 -13.29
C SER A 245 5.10 7.15 -13.35
N GLY A 246 5.61 6.78 -14.52
CA GLY A 246 7.02 6.38 -14.72
C GLY A 246 8.04 7.49 -14.42
N GLN A 247 7.68 8.77 -14.57
CA GLN A 247 8.52 9.89 -14.12
C GLN A 247 8.49 10.09 -12.59
N GLY A 248 7.60 9.38 -11.89
CA GLY A 248 7.38 9.50 -10.45
C GLY A 248 6.34 10.55 -10.06
N ALA A 249 5.65 11.16 -11.03
CA ALA A 249 4.47 11.97 -10.74
C ALA A 249 3.36 11.09 -10.15
N ASN A 250 2.54 11.66 -9.27
CA ASN A 250 1.48 10.96 -8.56
C ASN A 250 0.16 11.74 -8.53
N VAL A 251 0.01 12.77 -9.37
CA VAL A 251 -1.25 13.52 -9.55
C VAL A 251 -1.42 13.96 -11.00
N MET A 252 -2.66 14.00 -11.46
CA MET A 252 -3.05 14.67 -12.69
C MET A 252 -4.38 15.39 -12.51
N SER A 253 -4.48 16.58 -13.12
CA SER A 253 -5.72 17.34 -13.19
C SER A 253 -6.39 17.21 -14.55
N PHE A 254 -7.70 17.48 -14.55
CA PHE A 254 -8.55 17.51 -15.73
C PHE A 254 -9.85 18.26 -15.43
N LEU A 255 -10.38 18.92 -16.45
CA LEU A 255 -11.73 19.43 -16.45
C LEU A 255 -12.73 18.29 -16.66
N THR A 256 -13.91 18.42 -16.06
CA THR A 256 -15.05 17.55 -16.37
C THR A 256 -16.22 18.29 -17.00
N TRP A 257 -16.20 19.63 -16.99
CA TRP A 257 -17.16 20.43 -17.73
C TRP A 257 -16.53 21.76 -18.19
N ALA A 258 -16.39 21.91 -19.50
CA ALA A 258 -15.74 23.01 -20.20
C ALA A 258 -16.68 23.74 -21.18
N ALA A 259 -17.99 23.41 -21.16
CA ALA A 259 -18.93 23.91 -22.16
C ALA A 259 -19.11 25.43 -22.07
N GLY A 260 -18.70 26.13 -23.12
CA GLY A 260 -18.72 27.57 -23.20
C GLY A 260 -17.52 28.28 -22.55
N GLY A 261 -16.50 27.54 -22.13
CA GLY A 261 -15.20 28.10 -21.78
C GLY A 261 -14.16 27.89 -22.86
N ASP A 262 -12.91 27.64 -22.46
CA ASP A 262 -11.77 27.79 -23.34
C ASP A 262 -11.59 26.66 -24.32
N ASP A 263 -11.75 25.43 -23.86
CA ASP A 263 -11.81 24.24 -24.70
C ASP A 263 -13.18 24.07 -25.36
N GLY A 264 -14.24 24.03 -24.55
CA GLY A 264 -15.61 23.86 -25.01
C GLY A 264 -16.07 22.42 -25.26
N ALA A 265 -15.19 21.41 -25.28
CA ALA A 265 -15.56 20.05 -25.73
C ALA A 265 -15.63 19.00 -24.61
N VAL A 266 -15.12 19.31 -23.41
CA VAL A 266 -15.20 18.40 -22.27
C VAL A 266 -16.52 18.58 -21.52
N PHE A 267 -17.39 17.57 -21.51
CA PHE A 267 -18.61 17.57 -20.69
C PHE A 267 -19.22 16.16 -20.60
N PRO A 268 -19.93 15.83 -19.50
CA PRO A 268 -20.58 14.53 -19.34
C PRO A 268 -21.92 14.44 -20.10
N HIS A 269 -22.43 15.55 -20.61
CA HIS A 269 -23.78 15.65 -21.18
C HIS A 269 -23.86 15.15 -22.63
N ILE A 270 -25.07 14.79 -23.07
CA ILE A 270 -25.35 14.56 -24.49
C ILE A 270 -25.67 15.86 -25.24
N LEU A 271 -25.33 15.89 -26.52
CA LEU A 271 -25.66 16.98 -27.44
C LEU A 271 -27.17 16.96 -27.79
N LYS A 272 -27.79 18.13 -27.97
CA LYS A 272 -29.16 18.26 -28.51
C LYS A 272 -29.25 18.13 -30.03
N GLY A 273 -28.11 18.26 -30.72
CA GLY A 273 -28.00 18.27 -32.17
C GLY A 273 -26.71 17.60 -32.61
N SER A 274 -26.30 17.82 -33.87
CA SER A 274 -25.06 17.23 -34.36
C SER A 274 -23.83 17.88 -33.72
N SER A 275 -22.68 17.18 -33.74
CA SER A 275 -21.41 17.77 -33.33
C SER A 275 -21.08 19.02 -34.15
N ALA A 276 -21.45 19.09 -35.43
CA ALA A 276 -21.28 20.28 -36.27
C ALA A 276 -22.12 21.47 -35.78
N ASP A 277 -23.36 21.22 -35.33
CA ASP A 277 -24.22 22.26 -34.75
C ASP A 277 -23.66 22.78 -33.42
N TYR A 278 -23.00 21.91 -32.65
CA TYR A 278 -22.29 22.31 -31.44
C TYR A 278 -21.03 23.12 -31.76
N SER A 279 -20.19 22.63 -32.68
CA SER A 279 -18.93 23.27 -33.08
C SER A 279 -19.14 24.66 -33.68
N SER A 280 -20.27 24.90 -34.34
CA SER A 280 -20.63 26.20 -34.91
C SER A 280 -21.28 27.16 -33.90
N ALA A 281 -21.69 26.69 -32.72
CA ALA A 281 -22.24 27.54 -31.68
C ALA A 281 -21.14 28.37 -31.00
N GLY A 282 -21.37 29.66 -30.83
CA GLY A 282 -20.47 30.52 -30.06
C GLY A 282 -20.36 30.04 -28.61
N LYS A 283 -19.21 30.30 -27.96
CA LYS A 283 -18.94 29.92 -26.56
C LYS A 283 -20.12 30.23 -25.60
N PRO A 284 -20.79 31.41 -25.66
CA PRO A 284 -21.94 31.68 -24.79
C PRO A 284 -23.10 30.68 -24.93
N ASP A 285 -23.33 30.16 -26.13
CA ASP A 285 -24.50 29.34 -26.49
C ASP A 285 -24.27 27.83 -26.35
N GLN A 286 -23.03 27.38 -26.18
CA GLN A 286 -22.69 25.96 -26.08
C GLN A 286 -23.47 25.22 -24.99
N TRP A 287 -23.69 25.85 -23.82
CA TRP A 287 -24.51 25.24 -22.76
C TRP A 287 -25.96 24.99 -23.19
N ASN A 288 -26.52 25.83 -24.07
CA ASN A 288 -27.86 25.64 -24.60
C ASN A 288 -27.94 24.52 -25.65
N LYS A 289 -26.80 24.10 -26.22
CA LYS A 289 -26.69 22.97 -27.16
C LYS A 289 -26.55 21.61 -26.46
N LEU A 290 -26.39 21.58 -25.14
CA LEU A 290 -26.37 20.37 -24.33
C LEU A 290 -27.73 20.11 -23.67
N HIS A 291 -28.06 18.83 -23.50
CA HIS A 291 -29.11 18.46 -22.56
C HIS A 291 -28.58 18.64 -21.14
N LYS A 292 -29.14 19.60 -20.39
CA LYS A 292 -28.64 20.02 -19.07
C LYS A 292 -28.88 19.02 -17.95
N ASP A 293 -29.58 17.92 -18.26
CA ASP A 293 -30.01 16.90 -17.32
C ASP A 293 -29.94 15.48 -17.85
N ARG A 294 -29.23 15.29 -18.98
CA ARG A 294 -28.99 14.00 -19.63
C ARG A 294 -27.50 13.81 -19.86
N PHE A 295 -27.01 12.63 -19.50
CA PHE A 295 -25.59 12.30 -19.56
C PHE A 295 -25.32 11.20 -20.58
N ASP A 296 -24.11 11.24 -21.13
CA ASP A 296 -23.58 10.31 -22.12
C ASP A 296 -22.98 9.10 -21.40
N VAL A 297 -23.67 7.97 -21.43
CA VAL A 297 -23.36 6.79 -20.63
C VAL A 297 -22.08 6.12 -21.13
N SER A 298 -21.86 6.05 -22.45
CA SER A 298 -20.67 5.41 -23.01
C SER A 298 -19.42 6.25 -22.78
N LYS A 299 -19.48 7.57 -22.98
CA LYS A 299 -18.37 8.49 -22.67
C LYS A 299 -17.95 8.39 -21.21
N LEU A 300 -18.91 8.41 -20.29
CA LEU A 300 -18.61 8.31 -18.86
C LEU A 300 -18.09 6.92 -18.45
N ALA A 301 -18.50 5.86 -19.13
CA ALA A 301 -17.92 4.53 -18.95
C ALA A 301 -16.48 4.43 -19.50
N GLN A 302 -16.12 5.24 -20.50
CA GLN A 302 -14.75 5.32 -21.02
C GLN A 302 -13.85 6.18 -20.12
N TRP A 303 -14.38 7.25 -19.51
CA TRP A 303 -13.67 8.02 -18.47
C TRP A 303 -13.29 7.14 -17.29
N GLU A 304 -14.22 6.28 -16.84
CA GLU A 304 -13.97 5.29 -15.80
C GLU A 304 -12.76 4.40 -16.10
N LYS A 305 -12.63 3.88 -17.33
CA LYS A 305 -11.47 3.04 -17.70
C LYS A 305 -10.14 3.77 -17.52
N VAL A 306 -10.10 5.06 -17.86
CA VAL A 306 -8.90 5.89 -17.71
C VAL A 306 -8.59 6.13 -16.24
N MET A 307 -9.60 6.39 -15.41
CA MET A 307 -9.43 6.62 -13.97
C MET A 307 -9.07 5.34 -13.21
N GLU A 308 -9.61 4.18 -13.56
CA GLU A 308 -9.19 2.90 -12.98
C GLU A 308 -7.72 2.57 -13.28
N TYR A 309 -7.27 2.89 -14.51
CA TYR A 309 -5.86 2.75 -14.82
C TYR A 309 -5.02 3.72 -14.00
N ALA A 310 -5.47 4.97 -13.83
CA ALA A 310 -4.80 5.96 -13.00
C ALA A 310 -4.66 5.50 -11.52
N ASP A 311 -5.70 4.89 -10.94
CA ASP A 311 -5.63 4.27 -9.60
C ASP A 311 -4.53 3.20 -9.53
N LYS A 312 -4.49 2.29 -10.51
CA LYS A 312 -3.43 1.27 -10.62
C LYS A 312 -2.04 1.90 -10.69
N LYS A 313 -1.91 3.06 -11.32
CA LYS A 313 -0.63 3.78 -11.48
C LYS A 313 -0.32 4.74 -10.32
N GLY A 314 -1.13 4.75 -9.26
CA GLY A 314 -0.92 5.59 -8.08
C GLY A 314 -1.03 7.08 -8.38
N MET A 315 -2.02 7.45 -9.19
CA MET A 315 -2.28 8.83 -9.60
C MET A 315 -3.50 9.40 -8.87
N TYR A 316 -3.28 10.46 -8.11
CA TYR A 316 -4.34 11.28 -7.55
C TYR A 316 -5.14 11.96 -8.67
N LEU A 317 -6.46 11.88 -8.59
CA LEU A 317 -7.39 12.43 -9.56
C LEU A 317 -7.86 13.81 -9.10
N HIS A 318 -7.34 14.88 -9.71
CA HIS A 318 -7.76 16.24 -9.39
C HIS A 318 -8.93 16.65 -10.31
N PHE A 319 -10.17 16.54 -9.80
CA PHE A 319 -11.36 16.93 -10.55
C PHE A 319 -11.57 18.44 -10.49
N LYS A 320 -11.14 19.17 -11.53
CA LYS A 320 -11.59 20.55 -11.78
C LYS A 320 -12.97 20.48 -12.44
N THR A 321 -14.03 20.79 -11.71
CA THR A 321 -15.39 20.54 -12.23
C THR A 321 -15.90 21.59 -13.20
N MET A 322 -15.37 22.80 -13.12
CA MET A 322 -15.76 23.96 -13.94
C MET A 322 -14.52 24.83 -14.17
N GLU A 323 -14.64 25.84 -15.00
CA GLU A 323 -13.64 26.90 -15.23
C GLU A 323 -14.33 28.27 -15.14
N THR A 324 -13.56 29.35 -15.07
CA THR A 324 -14.09 30.73 -14.93
C THR A 324 -15.27 31.01 -15.86
N GLU A 325 -15.08 30.76 -17.16
CA GLU A 325 -16.00 31.17 -18.23
C GLU A 325 -17.36 30.49 -18.13
N ASN A 326 -17.41 29.34 -17.47
CA ASN A 326 -18.57 28.48 -17.47
C ASN A 326 -19.18 28.29 -16.07
N CYS A 327 -18.43 28.54 -14.99
CA CYS A 327 -18.84 28.22 -13.62
C CYS A 327 -20.12 28.95 -13.18
N GLU A 328 -20.49 30.05 -13.84
CA GLU A 328 -21.71 30.80 -13.63
C GLU A 328 -22.92 30.32 -14.46
N LYS A 329 -22.73 29.54 -15.52
CA LYS A 329 -23.83 29.21 -16.45
C LYS A 329 -24.81 28.20 -15.87
N MET A 330 -24.31 27.22 -15.12
CA MET A 330 -25.15 26.17 -14.53
C MET A 330 -26.11 26.78 -13.50
N ASP A 331 -27.40 26.48 -13.62
CA ASP A 331 -28.48 27.06 -12.80
C ASP A 331 -28.50 28.61 -12.78
N GLY A 332 -27.96 29.29 -13.80
CA GLY A 332 -27.90 30.75 -13.84
C GLY A 332 -27.19 31.35 -12.63
N HIS A 333 -26.05 30.77 -12.24
CA HIS A 333 -25.20 31.18 -11.12
C HIS A 333 -25.87 31.03 -9.74
N THR A 334 -26.80 30.08 -9.62
CA THR A 334 -27.42 29.68 -8.35
C THR A 334 -27.12 28.22 -8.02
N PHE A 335 -27.47 27.75 -6.83
CA PHE A 335 -27.42 26.33 -6.48
C PHE A 335 -28.78 25.68 -6.75
N GLY A 336 -28.93 25.07 -7.93
CA GLY A 336 -30.21 24.58 -8.43
C GLY A 336 -30.20 23.10 -8.79
N ARG A 337 -31.03 22.76 -9.77
CA ARG A 337 -31.27 21.39 -10.21
C ARG A 337 -30.10 20.84 -11.00
N GLU A 338 -29.53 21.65 -11.89
CA GLU A 338 -28.46 21.24 -12.81
C GLU A 338 -27.21 20.85 -12.01
N ARG A 339 -26.75 21.68 -11.06
CA ARG A 339 -25.59 21.38 -10.20
C ARG A 339 -25.79 20.14 -9.35
N LYS A 340 -26.97 19.99 -8.73
CA LYS A 340 -27.27 18.81 -7.91
C LYS A 340 -27.19 17.52 -8.72
N LEU A 341 -27.75 17.53 -9.93
CA LEU A 341 -27.77 16.37 -10.78
C LEU A 341 -26.37 16.07 -11.35
N TYR A 342 -25.63 17.10 -11.76
CA TYR A 342 -24.25 16.98 -12.23
C TYR A 342 -23.32 16.35 -11.17
N TYR A 343 -23.29 16.87 -9.94
CA TYR A 343 -22.46 16.27 -8.89
C TYR A 343 -22.96 14.88 -8.47
N ARG A 344 -24.28 14.62 -8.51
CA ARG A 344 -24.80 13.27 -8.26
C ARG A 344 -24.29 12.26 -9.28
N GLU A 345 -24.28 12.62 -10.56
CA GLU A 345 -23.79 11.74 -11.61
C GLU A 345 -22.29 11.45 -11.46
N LEU A 346 -21.47 12.49 -11.22
CA LEU A 346 -20.03 12.31 -11.01
C LEU A 346 -19.73 11.45 -9.78
N ILE A 347 -20.37 11.71 -8.64
CA ILE A 347 -20.15 10.96 -7.40
C ILE A 347 -20.63 9.51 -7.53
N ALA A 348 -21.78 9.26 -8.18
CA ALA A 348 -22.30 7.91 -8.38
C ALA A 348 -21.38 7.03 -9.24
N ARG A 349 -20.68 7.63 -10.20
CA ARG A 349 -19.75 6.91 -11.09
C ARG A 349 -18.36 6.80 -10.47
N PHE A 350 -17.78 7.94 -10.09
CA PHE A 350 -16.34 8.08 -9.82
C PHE A 350 -16.02 8.24 -8.34
N GLY A 351 -17.01 8.44 -7.46
CA GLY A 351 -16.77 8.63 -6.03
C GLY A 351 -16.12 7.42 -5.36
N HIS A 352 -16.10 6.25 -5.97
CA HIS A 352 -15.48 5.06 -5.38
C HIS A 352 -13.94 5.09 -5.39
N HIS A 353 -13.30 5.84 -6.31
CA HIS A 353 -11.85 5.95 -6.46
C HIS A 353 -11.18 6.38 -5.15
N LEU A 354 -9.96 5.91 -4.91
CA LEU A 354 -9.33 5.99 -3.58
C LEU A 354 -8.63 7.33 -3.32
N ALA A 355 -8.22 8.04 -4.37
CA ALA A 355 -7.41 9.24 -4.25
C ALA A 355 -7.92 10.31 -5.23
N LEU A 356 -8.81 11.18 -4.75
CA LEU A 356 -9.32 12.31 -5.53
C LEU A 356 -9.64 13.54 -4.66
N ASN A 357 -9.83 14.68 -5.31
CA ASN A 357 -10.59 15.81 -4.76
C ASN A 357 -11.81 16.15 -5.62
N TRP A 358 -12.68 16.98 -5.05
CA TRP A 358 -13.65 17.79 -5.76
C TRP A 358 -13.18 19.25 -5.75
N ASN A 359 -12.60 19.74 -6.84
CA ASN A 359 -12.30 21.15 -7.04
C ASN A 359 -13.45 21.82 -7.80
N LEU A 360 -14.15 22.75 -7.14
CA LEU A 360 -15.43 23.25 -7.64
C LEU A 360 -15.32 24.03 -8.95
N SER A 361 -14.18 24.69 -9.18
CA SER A 361 -13.91 25.47 -10.37
C SER A 361 -12.44 25.82 -10.42
N GLU A 362 -11.84 25.72 -11.59
CA GLU A 362 -10.68 26.50 -12.03
C GLU A 362 -11.06 28.01 -12.00
N GLU A 363 -10.12 28.88 -11.64
CA GLU A 363 -10.29 30.33 -11.38
C GLU A 363 -11.70 30.82 -10.94
N THR A 364 -12.20 30.34 -9.80
CA THR A 364 -13.61 30.48 -9.47
C THR A 364 -14.15 31.93 -9.42
N THR A 365 -15.31 32.16 -10.05
CA THR A 365 -16.17 33.34 -9.81
C THR A 365 -17.49 33.00 -9.10
N ILE A 366 -17.66 31.74 -8.69
CA ILE A 366 -18.91 31.23 -8.08
C ILE A 366 -19.26 32.03 -6.81
N LYS A 367 -20.49 32.47 -6.61
CA LYS A 367 -20.87 33.17 -5.36
C LYS A 367 -20.65 32.31 -4.10
N ASP A 368 -20.26 32.93 -2.99
CA ASP A 368 -19.91 32.24 -1.74
C ASP A 368 -21.03 31.36 -1.19
N ASP A 369 -22.30 31.80 -1.32
CA ASP A 369 -23.48 31.04 -0.89
C ASP A 369 -23.71 29.80 -1.77
N VAL A 370 -23.42 29.90 -3.07
CA VAL A 370 -23.44 28.78 -4.01
C VAL A 370 -22.29 27.82 -3.71
N VAL A 371 -21.09 28.31 -3.40
CA VAL A 371 -19.96 27.47 -2.95
C VAL A 371 -20.36 26.70 -1.68
N LYS A 372 -20.83 27.39 -0.63
CA LYS A 372 -21.27 26.76 0.63
C LYS A 372 -22.32 25.68 0.39
N SER A 373 -23.33 25.97 -0.43
CA SER A 373 -24.41 25.04 -0.76
C SER A 373 -23.91 23.81 -1.53
N THR A 374 -23.01 24.02 -2.49
CA THR A 374 -22.41 22.96 -3.31
C THR A 374 -21.53 22.04 -2.47
N VAL A 375 -20.63 22.59 -1.65
CA VAL A 375 -19.78 21.82 -0.74
C VAL A 375 -20.61 21.00 0.25
N ASN A 376 -21.68 21.59 0.81
CA ASN A 376 -22.57 20.87 1.71
C ASN A 376 -23.29 19.71 1.01
N TYR A 377 -23.71 19.91 -0.24
CA TYR A 377 -24.35 18.87 -1.02
C TYR A 377 -23.37 17.72 -1.34
N ILE A 378 -22.16 18.03 -1.80
CA ILE A 378 -21.10 17.03 -2.05
C ILE A 378 -20.78 16.29 -0.76
N LYS A 379 -20.54 16.99 0.35
CA LYS A 379 -20.25 16.37 1.65
C LYS A 379 -21.35 15.41 2.10
N ASN A 380 -22.62 15.70 1.83
CA ASN A 380 -23.72 14.82 2.20
C ASN A 380 -23.90 13.65 1.24
N LEU A 381 -23.64 13.87 -0.06
CA LEU A 381 -23.85 12.89 -1.12
C LEU A 381 -22.70 11.89 -1.28
N ASP A 382 -21.46 12.35 -1.15
CA ASP A 382 -20.26 11.52 -1.25
C ASP A 382 -20.13 10.65 0.01
N PRO A 383 -20.29 9.31 -0.11
CA PRO A 383 -20.23 8.42 1.04
C PRO A 383 -18.83 8.35 1.67
N TYR A 384 -17.79 8.73 0.91
CA TYR A 384 -16.39 8.57 1.30
C TYR A 384 -15.73 9.87 1.78
N LYS A 385 -16.44 11.00 1.70
CA LYS A 385 -16.01 12.31 2.22
C LYS A 385 -14.67 12.77 1.64
N HIS A 386 -14.54 12.70 0.30
CA HIS A 386 -13.32 13.13 -0.37
C HIS A 386 -13.00 14.61 -0.08
N HIS A 387 -11.73 14.92 -0.30
CA HIS A 387 -11.19 16.26 -0.20
C HIS A 387 -11.94 17.24 -1.13
N ILE A 388 -12.38 18.39 -0.62
CA ILE A 388 -13.06 19.43 -1.40
C ILE A 388 -12.23 20.72 -1.33
N VAL A 389 -11.92 21.27 -2.51
CA VAL A 389 -11.07 22.45 -2.67
C VAL A 389 -11.70 23.50 -3.58
N LEU A 390 -11.10 24.68 -3.59
CA LEU A 390 -11.46 25.80 -4.43
C LEU A 390 -10.19 26.39 -5.05
N HIS A 391 -10.21 26.63 -6.36
CA HIS A 391 -9.14 27.33 -7.09
C HIS A 391 -9.56 28.76 -7.43
N THR A 392 -8.61 29.71 -7.44
CA THR A 392 -8.89 31.14 -7.54
C THR A 392 -7.87 31.86 -8.42
N TYR A 393 -8.26 32.95 -9.06
CA TYR A 393 -7.33 33.89 -9.70
C TYR A 393 -6.13 34.32 -8.82
N PRO A 394 -4.98 34.65 -9.44
CA PRO A 394 -3.88 35.29 -8.73
C PRO A 394 -4.33 36.59 -8.07
N GLY A 395 -4.03 36.74 -6.78
CA GLY A 395 -4.34 37.95 -6.02
C GLY A 395 -5.79 38.05 -5.51
N GLN A 396 -6.66 37.08 -5.83
CA GLN A 396 -8.03 37.04 -5.32
C GLN A 396 -8.20 36.10 -4.11
N GLN A 397 -7.13 35.50 -3.60
CA GLN A 397 -7.22 34.51 -2.53
C GLN A 397 -7.92 35.08 -1.28
N ASP A 398 -7.64 36.32 -0.90
CA ASP A 398 -8.31 36.96 0.25
C ASP A 398 -9.82 37.15 0.02
N GLN A 399 -10.21 37.57 -1.19
CA GLN A 399 -11.61 37.77 -1.54
C GLN A 399 -12.40 36.45 -1.53
N ARG A 400 -11.75 35.36 -1.95
CA ARG A 400 -12.40 34.07 -2.20
C ARG A 400 -12.31 33.10 -1.02
N TYR A 401 -11.23 33.10 -0.25
CA TYR A 401 -11.02 32.16 0.84
C TYR A 401 -11.51 32.69 2.21
N ASN A 402 -11.33 33.99 2.52
CA ASN A 402 -11.75 34.54 3.82
C ASN A 402 -13.26 34.35 4.14
N PRO A 403 -14.19 34.41 3.17
CA PRO A 403 -15.61 34.13 3.43
C PRO A 403 -15.93 32.65 3.73
N LEU A 404 -14.98 31.75 3.47
CA LEU A 404 -15.17 30.29 3.48
C LEU A 404 -14.29 29.56 4.52
N ILE A 405 -13.26 30.20 5.05
CA ILE A 405 -12.28 29.59 5.96
C ILE A 405 -12.84 29.22 7.34
N GLY A 406 -12.25 28.19 7.95
CA GLY A 406 -12.63 27.69 9.28
C GLY A 406 -14.02 27.04 9.26
N SER A 407 -14.87 27.42 10.22
CA SER A 407 -16.24 26.92 10.36
C SER A 407 -17.23 27.51 9.34
N LYS A 408 -16.83 28.49 8.52
CA LYS A 408 -17.72 29.20 7.59
C LYS A 408 -18.16 28.37 6.38
N SER A 409 -17.44 27.29 6.07
CA SER A 409 -17.79 26.33 5.03
C SER A 409 -17.32 24.92 5.41
N ASN A 410 -17.62 23.94 4.56
CA ASN A 410 -17.11 22.57 4.68
C ASN A 410 -15.92 22.29 3.75
N LEU A 411 -15.29 23.34 3.20
CA LEU A 411 -14.05 23.16 2.44
C LEU A 411 -12.97 22.58 3.36
N THR A 412 -12.16 21.71 2.76
CA THR A 412 -11.07 21.00 3.44
C THR A 412 -9.69 21.42 2.94
N GLY A 413 -9.64 22.21 1.87
CA GLY A 413 -8.39 22.67 1.27
C GLY A 413 -8.58 23.78 0.25
N VAL A 414 -7.46 24.22 -0.32
CA VAL A 414 -7.40 25.22 -1.38
C VAL A 414 -6.38 24.82 -2.43
N SER A 415 -6.65 25.25 -3.66
CA SER A 415 -5.85 25.01 -4.85
C SER A 415 -5.31 26.38 -5.28
N VAL A 416 -4.08 26.70 -4.86
CA VAL A 416 -3.53 28.06 -4.97
C VAL A 416 -2.98 28.29 -6.36
N GLN A 417 -3.50 29.32 -7.02
CA GLN A 417 -2.88 29.96 -8.18
C GLN A 417 -2.13 31.23 -7.75
N THR A 418 -0.88 31.39 -8.17
CA THR A 418 -0.13 32.63 -7.92
C THR A 418 1.09 32.78 -8.84
N SER A 419 1.75 33.93 -8.79
CA SER A 419 3.05 34.09 -9.45
C SER A 419 4.07 33.14 -8.84
N GLN A 420 4.95 32.55 -9.65
CA GLN A 420 6.07 31.74 -9.16
C GLN A 420 6.88 32.43 -8.05
N ASN A 421 6.99 33.77 -8.07
CA ASN A 421 7.74 34.52 -7.05
C ASN A 421 7.01 34.63 -5.70
N ASN A 422 5.72 34.29 -5.65
CA ASN A 422 4.87 34.42 -4.46
C ASN A 422 4.46 33.06 -3.87
N VAL A 423 4.78 31.94 -4.54
CA VAL A 423 4.33 30.60 -4.15
C VAL A 423 4.60 30.30 -2.68
N HIS A 424 5.86 30.42 -2.23
CA HIS A 424 6.23 30.16 -0.84
C HIS A 424 5.39 31.00 0.14
N LYS A 425 5.28 32.31 -0.13
CA LYS A 425 4.54 33.26 0.70
C LYS A 425 3.05 32.94 0.76
N ASP A 426 2.41 32.69 -0.39
CA ASP A 426 0.98 32.48 -0.46
C ASP A 426 0.57 31.12 0.12
N VAL A 427 1.34 30.06 -0.15
CA VAL A 427 1.13 28.74 0.45
C VAL A 427 1.25 28.83 1.97
N ARG A 428 2.36 29.39 2.48
CA ARG A 428 2.59 29.56 3.92
C ARG A 428 1.46 30.35 4.58
N ARG A 429 1.05 31.46 3.96
CA ARG A 429 -0.06 32.30 4.45
C ARG A 429 -1.35 31.49 4.63
N TRP A 430 -1.72 30.62 3.69
CA TRP A 430 -2.98 29.87 3.79
C TRP A 430 -2.89 28.63 4.68
N VAL A 431 -1.69 28.05 4.83
CA VAL A 431 -1.42 27.06 5.90
C VAL A 431 -1.66 27.71 7.26
N GLU A 432 -1.05 28.86 7.53
CA GLU A 432 -1.17 29.59 8.80
C GLU A 432 -2.60 30.11 9.03
N ASN A 433 -3.22 30.77 8.04
CA ASN A 433 -4.56 31.33 8.17
C ASN A 433 -5.62 30.25 8.46
N SER A 434 -5.52 29.10 7.82
CA SER A 434 -6.49 28.01 8.03
C SER A 434 -6.36 27.38 9.41
N LYS A 435 -5.12 27.12 9.85
CA LYS A 435 -4.82 26.72 11.23
C LYS A 435 -5.41 27.71 12.24
N ASN A 436 -5.16 29.01 12.05
CA ASN A 436 -5.64 30.07 12.93
C ASN A 436 -7.17 30.24 12.91
N ALA A 437 -7.83 29.85 11.83
CA ALA A 437 -9.28 29.82 11.71
C ALA A 437 -9.93 28.56 12.33
N GLY A 438 -9.15 27.68 12.97
CA GLY A 438 -9.64 26.49 13.66
C GLY A 438 -9.90 25.28 12.76
N ARG A 439 -9.47 25.31 11.50
CA ARG A 439 -9.51 24.15 10.60
C ARG A 439 -8.31 24.18 9.65
N LYS A 440 -7.37 23.26 9.86
CA LYS A 440 -6.18 23.10 9.00
C LYS A 440 -6.59 22.68 7.60
N TRP A 441 -6.42 23.55 6.62
CA TRP A 441 -6.69 23.21 5.23
C TRP A 441 -5.48 22.54 4.60
N VAL A 442 -5.73 21.57 3.72
CA VAL A 442 -4.71 21.07 2.79
C VAL A 442 -4.50 22.14 1.73
N VAL A 443 -3.27 22.66 1.62
CA VAL A 443 -2.93 23.77 0.73
C VAL A 443 -1.95 23.27 -0.31
N ALA A 444 -2.32 23.34 -1.59
CA ALA A 444 -1.45 23.00 -2.71
C ALA A 444 -1.26 24.21 -3.64
N ASN A 445 -0.12 24.28 -4.33
CA ASN A 445 0.06 25.21 -5.44
C ASN A 445 -0.17 24.47 -6.75
N ASP A 446 -1.35 24.64 -7.32
CA ASP A 446 -1.77 23.86 -8.49
C ASP A 446 -1.58 24.62 -9.80
N GLU A 447 -1.32 25.91 -9.71
CA GLU A 447 -1.05 26.73 -10.86
C GLU A 447 -0.09 27.88 -10.51
N GLN A 448 0.96 28.03 -11.32
CA GLN A 448 2.02 28.98 -11.07
C GLN A 448 2.48 29.67 -12.35
N GLY A 449 3.00 30.88 -12.18
CA GLY A 449 3.57 31.65 -13.27
C GLY A 449 2.53 32.51 -13.97
N SER A 450 2.84 32.96 -15.18
CA SER A 450 1.94 33.78 -15.99
C SER A 450 1.17 32.92 -16.97
N ALA A 451 -0.01 33.37 -17.41
CA ALA A 451 -0.77 32.72 -18.47
C ALA A 451 0.05 32.55 -19.77
N SER A 452 1.04 33.41 -20.05
CA SER A 452 1.87 33.31 -21.25
C SER A 452 2.99 32.28 -21.18
N GLU A 453 3.43 31.88 -19.97
CA GLU A 453 4.64 31.07 -19.79
C GLU A 453 4.41 29.82 -18.92
N GLY A 454 3.56 29.92 -17.88
CA GLY A 454 3.44 28.89 -16.85
C GLY A 454 4.81 28.46 -16.31
N ILE A 455 5.07 27.16 -16.30
CA ILE A 455 6.34 26.53 -15.94
C ILE A 455 7.33 26.36 -17.12
N MET A 456 7.10 27.00 -18.27
CA MET A 456 8.06 27.02 -19.40
C MET A 456 9.26 27.95 -19.14
N VAL A 457 9.68 28.02 -17.88
CA VAL A 457 10.89 28.66 -17.39
C VAL A 457 11.96 27.59 -17.10
N SER A 458 13.17 28.03 -16.75
CA SER A 458 14.28 27.10 -16.45
C SER A 458 13.90 26.09 -15.36
N ASP A 459 14.42 24.87 -15.46
CA ASP A 459 14.19 23.81 -14.45
C ASP A 459 14.59 24.25 -13.05
N LYS A 460 15.70 25.01 -12.92
CA LYS A 460 16.10 25.62 -11.65
C LYS A 460 15.02 26.54 -11.08
N GLN A 461 14.43 27.43 -11.89
CA GLN A 461 13.38 28.33 -11.40
C GLN A 461 12.14 27.55 -10.94
N VAL A 462 11.78 26.45 -11.61
CA VAL A 462 10.66 25.61 -11.17
C VAL A 462 10.99 24.89 -9.88
N ARG A 463 12.18 24.28 -9.76
CA ARG A 463 12.61 23.65 -8.48
C ARG A 463 12.60 24.64 -7.34
N GLU A 464 13.22 25.80 -7.54
CA GLU A 464 13.37 26.83 -6.53
C GLU A 464 12.03 27.44 -6.16
N LYS A 465 11.37 28.07 -7.12
CA LYS A 465 10.26 29.00 -6.86
C LYS A 465 8.91 28.31 -6.78
N VAL A 466 8.81 27.03 -7.15
CA VAL A 466 7.54 26.30 -7.18
C VAL A 466 7.62 25.08 -6.28
N LEU A 467 8.51 24.13 -6.58
CA LEU A 467 8.56 22.83 -5.90
C LEU A 467 8.99 22.97 -4.43
N TRP A 468 10.22 23.40 -4.18
CA TRP A 468 10.76 23.55 -2.82
C TRP A 468 10.11 24.72 -2.08
N ALA A 469 9.76 25.78 -2.80
CA ALA A 469 8.94 26.88 -2.28
C ALA A 469 7.62 26.38 -1.66
N THR A 470 6.90 25.48 -2.33
CA THR A 470 5.61 24.95 -1.83
C THR A 470 5.82 24.02 -0.64
N PHE A 471 6.71 23.04 -0.76
CA PHE A 471 6.87 22.03 0.29
C PHE A 471 7.43 22.61 1.58
N LEU A 472 8.41 23.51 1.51
CA LEU A 472 9.00 24.10 2.71
C LEU A 472 8.16 25.24 3.30
N ALA A 473 7.11 25.67 2.60
CA ALA A 473 6.05 26.51 3.16
C ALA A 473 5.02 25.71 3.98
N GLY A 474 5.12 24.38 4.03
CA GLY A 474 4.11 23.49 4.64
C GLY A 474 2.98 23.08 3.69
N GLY A 475 3.14 23.30 2.38
CA GLY A 475 2.16 22.90 1.37
C GLY A 475 2.16 21.40 1.09
N ALA A 476 1.01 20.87 0.66
CA ALA A 476 0.76 19.46 0.39
C ALA A 476 1.15 19.00 -1.03
N GLY A 477 1.50 19.92 -1.93
CA GLY A 477 2.00 19.55 -3.25
C GLY A 477 1.84 20.57 -4.36
N VAL A 478 2.31 20.17 -5.54
CA VAL A 478 2.41 21.01 -6.74
C VAL A 478 1.82 20.31 -7.97
N GLU A 479 1.08 21.05 -8.79
CA GLU A 479 0.72 20.62 -10.14
C GLU A 479 1.28 21.61 -11.18
N TYR A 480 1.85 21.08 -12.26
CA TYR A 480 2.61 21.91 -13.20
C TYR A 480 1.74 22.47 -14.32
N TYR A 481 1.46 23.77 -14.24
CA TYR A 481 0.75 24.55 -15.26
C TYR A 481 1.67 25.08 -16.36
N SER A 482 1.25 24.96 -17.60
CA SER A 482 2.11 25.14 -18.79
C SER A 482 1.92 26.44 -19.55
N GLY A 483 1.00 27.30 -19.13
CA GLY A 483 0.62 28.51 -19.86
C GLY A 483 -0.03 28.22 -21.20
N TYR A 484 -0.62 29.23 -21.83
CA TYR A 484 -1.18 29.21 -23.18
C TYR A 484 -0.09 29.31 -24.26
N THR A 485 0.97 28.50 -24.14
CA THR A 485 2.07 28.51 -25.10
C THR A 485 1.70 27.79 -26.39
N SER A 486 2.18 28.29 -27.54
CA SER A 486 1.93 27.64 -28.85
C SER A 486 2.67 26.32 -29.01
N ASN A 487 3.74 26.10 -28.24
CA ASN A 487 4.57 24.90 -28.25
C ASN A 487 4.19 23.97 -27.09
N ASP A 488 2.97 23.42 -27.11
CA ASP A 488 2.46 22.41 -26.15
C ASP A 488 2.10 22.98 -24.76
N GLY A 489 1.31 24.04 -24.73
CA GLY A 489 0.74 24.64 -23.52
C GLY A 489 -0.53 23.96 -23.01
N ASP A 490 -1.29 24.70 -22.21
CA ASP A 490 -2.37 24.18 -21.39
C ASP A 490 -3.56 23.60 -22.18
N LEU A 491 -3.88 24.14 -23.35
CA LEU A 491 -4.97 23.63 -24.18
C LEU A 491 -4.53 22.74 -25.36
N ASN A 492 -3.31 22.90 -25.82
CA ASN A 492 -2.74 22.23 -26.99
C ASN A 492 -1.70 21.16 -26.62
N GLY A 493 -1.47 20.91 -25.33
CA GLY A 493 -0.56 19.88 -24.83
C GLY A 493 -0.92 18.47 -25.31
N GLN A 494 0.07 17.71 -25.78
CA GLN A 494 0.01 16.34 -26.32
C GLN A 494 1.20 15.47 -25.87
N ASP A 495 2.29 16.05 -25.35
CA ASP A 495 3.49 15.29 -24.95
C ASP A 495 4.10 15.75 -23.62
N HIS A 496 3.85 14.96 -22.57
CA HIS A 496 4.39 15.20 -21.23
C HIS A 496 5.91 15.14 -21.16
N ARG A 497 6.62 14.57 -22.15
CA ARG A 497 8.09 14.54 -22.15
C ARG A 497 8.72 15.93 -22.18
N LYS A 498 8.03 16.92 -22.73
CA LYS A 498 8.51 18.31 -22.74
C LYS A 498 8.71 18.88 -21.33
N ARG A 499 8.13 18.23 -20.31
CA ARG A 499 8.25 18.57 -18.88
C ARG A 499 8.78 17.42 -18.03
N GLY A 500 9.31 16.36 -18.67
CA GLY A 500 9.77 15.15 -18.02
C GLY A 500 10.74 15.41 -16.87
N VAL A 501 11.70 16.32 -17.08
CA VAL A 501 12.68 16.73 -16.07
C VAL A 501 11.99 17.29 -14.81
N LYS A 502 10.96 18.13 -14.97
CA LYS A 502 10.24 18.75 -13.85
C LYS A 502 9.44 17.73 -13.05
N TYR A 503 8.81 16.77 -13.73
CA TYR A 503 8.16 15.64 -13.05
C TYR A 503 9.19 14.78 -12.30
N LYS A 504 10.36 14.54 -12.91
CA LYS A 504 11.42 13.73 -12.32
C LYS A 504 12.04 14.40 -11.10
N GLU A 505 12.35 15.69 -11.16
CA GLU A 505 12.82 16.48 -10.03
C GLU A 505 11.75 16.57 -8.92
N GLY A 506 10.48 16.66 -9.31
CA GLY A 506 9.33 16.48 -8.42
C GLY A 506 9.37 15.16 -7.65
N SER A 507 9.66 14.05 -8.35
CA SER A 507 9.78 12.73 -7.72
C SER A 507 10.94 12.64 -6.72
N TYR A 508 12.04 13.36 -6.96
CA TYR A 508 13.15 13.44 -6.02
C TYR A 508 12.76 14.17 -4.73
N ALA A 509 11.99 15.24 -4.84
CA ALA A 509 11.44 15.92 -3.66
C ALA A 509 10.48 15.00 -2.89
N LEU A 510 9.57 14.29 -3.57
CA LEU A 510 8.71 13.29 -2.92
C LEU A 510 9.51 12.21 -2.18
N GLN A 511 10.59 11.69 -2.80
CA GLN A 511 11.48 10.72 -2.15
C GLN A 511 12.17 11.30 -0.92
N PHE A 512 12.68 12.54 -1.00
CA PHE A 512 13.30 13.21 0.14
C PHE A 512 12.32 13.33 1.32
N PHE A 513 11.10 13.79 1.08
CA PHE A 513 10.09 13.89 2.14
C PHE A 513 9.68 12.51 2.68
N ASN A 514 9.43 11.56 1.79
CA ASN A 514 8.99 10.21 2.15
C ASN A 514 10.02 9.49 3.04
N ASN A 515 11.29 9.64 2.73
CA ASN A 515 12.35 8.91 3.42
C ASN A 515 12.82 9.61 4.70
N ASN A 516 12.67 10.93 4.81
CA ASN A 516 13.35 11.70 5.86
C ASN A 516 12.43 12.54 6.74
N LEU A 517 11.23 12.93 6.27
CA LEU A 517 10.40 13.92 6.96
C LEU A 517 8.98 13.44 7.29
N LEU A 518 8.49 12.34 6.69
CA LEU A 518 7.10 11.90 6.85
C LEU A 518 6.67 11.74 8.31
N THR A 519 7.54 11.25 9.17
CA THR A 519 7.23 11.01 10.60
C THR A 519 6.94 12.30 11.36
N ASP A 520 7.67 13.39 11.06
CA ASP A 520 7.51 14.69 11.73
C ASP A 520 6.69 15.69 10.90
N LEU A 521 6.26 15.34 9.68
CA LEU A 521 5.68 16.24 8.68
C LEU A 521 4.59 17.18 9.22
N VAL A 522 3.68 16.67 10.05
CA VAL A 522 2.54 17.45 10.59
C VAL A 522 2.93 18.39 11.74
N ASP A 523 4.07 18.16 12.36
CA ASP A 523 4.61 18.99 13.45
C ASP A 523 5.55 20.08 12.93
N MET A 524 6.03 19.93 11.69
CA MET A 524 6.97 20.86 11.08
C MET A 524 6.28 22.14 10.59
N VAL A 525 6.99 23.27 10.67
CA VAL A 525 6.53 24.60 10.25
C VAL A 525 7.58 25.32 9.42
N SER A 526 7.14 26.27 8.58
CA SER A 526 8.06 27.13 7.82
C SER A 526 8.76 28.13 8.75
N ALA A 527 10.09 28.24 8.66
CA ALA A 527 10.92 29.02 9.57
C ALA A 527 12.13 29.66 8.86
N ASP A 528 11.90 30.36 7.75
CA ASP A 528 12.98 30.87 6.87
C ASP A 528 13.97 31.82 7.56
N ASN A 529 13.60 32.39 8.71
CA ASN A 529 14.46 33.25 9.52
C ASN A 529 15.54 32.48 10.31
N VAL A 530 15.58 31.15 10.24
CA VAL A 530 16.62 30.32 10.86
C VAL A 530 17.99 30.55 10.22
N THR A 531 18.04 30.87 8.91
CA THR A 531 19.29 31.21 8.22
C THR A 531 19.38 32.72 7.96
N ALA A 532 20.60 33.22 7.77
CA ALA A 532 20.83 34.62 7.43
C ALA A 532 20.60 34.92 5.94
N ASP A 533 20.45 33.90 5.10
CA ASP A 533 20.22 34.06 3.66
C ASP A 533 18.71 34.04 3.40
N ASN A 534 18.15 35.22 3.10
CA ASN A 534 16.71 35.39 2.87
C ASN A 534 16.18 34.72 1.59
N LYS A 535 17.03 34.01 0.84
CA LYS A 535 16.64 33.16 -0.29
C LYS A 535 16.47 31.71 0.10
N ASP A 536 16.93 31.28 1.27
CA ASP A 536 16.71 29.93 1.75
C ASP A 536 15.24 29.74 2.13
N TYR A 537 14.72 28.53 1.91
CA TYR A 537 13.46 28.10 2.50
C TYR A 537 13.75 27.08 3.59
N VAL A 538 13.09 27.22 4.73
CA VAL A 538 13.33 26.36 5.90
C VAL A 538 12.02 25.77 6.38
N PHE A 539 12.02 24.45 6.60
CA PHE A 539 10.91 23.72 7.20
C PHE A 539 11.45 22.90 8.37
N THR A 540 10.86 23.04 9.55
CA THR A 540 11.47 22.50 10.76
C THR A 540 10.46 22.12 11.84
N LYS A 541 10.80 21.09 12.59
CA LYS A 541 10.38 20.91 13.98
C LYS A 541 11.54 21.38 14.84
N GLU A 542 11.40 22.58 15.38
CA GLU A 542 12.47 23.29 16.09
C GLU A 542 13.12 22.40 17.15
N GLY A 543 14.44 22.50 17.25
CA GLY A 543 15.25 21.69 18.16
C GLY A 543 15.57 20.28 17.65
N LYS A 544 14.76 19.71 16.76
CA LYS A 544 14.88 18.29 16.33
C LYS A 544 15.39 18.12 14.91
N ILE A 545 14.66 18.66 13.92
CA ILE A 545 14.91 18.38 12.51
C ILE A 545 14.60 19.60 11.64
N TYR A 546 15.45 19.87 10.66
CA TYR A 546 15.33 20.99 9.73
C TYR A 546 15.62 20.49 8.31
N ALA A 547 14.77 20.89 7.37
CA ALA A 547 15.04 20.81 5.95
C ALA A 547 15.23 22.24 5.42
N ILE A 548 16.39 22.50 4.82
CA ILE A 548 16.76 23.83 4.32
C ILE A 548 17.11 23.73 2.84
N TYR A 549 16.25 24.29 1.97
CA TYR A 549 16.57 24.43 0.55
C TYR A 549 17.34 25.72 0.32
N ARG A 550 18.56 25.57 -0.22
CA ARG A 550 19.48 26.66 -0.54
C ARG A 550 19.59 26.82 -2.04
N PRO A 551 18.86 27.74 -2.68
CA PRO A 551 18.80 27.85 -4.13
C PRO A 551 20.12 28.26 -4.80
N ASN A 552 21.03 28.86 -4.05
CA ASN A 552 22.31 29.37 -4.54
C ASN A 552 23.52 28.62 -3.96
N GLY A 553 23.29 27.57 -3.15
CA GLY A 553 24.36 26.85 -2.46
C GLY A 553 25.25 27.76 -1.61
N GLY A 554 26.56 27.55 -1.64
CA GLY A 554 27.52 28.38 -0.91
C GLY A 554 27.40 28.25 0.61
N SER A 555 27.62 29.34 1.37
CA SER A 555 27.62 29.34 2.84
C SER A 555 26.61 30.34 3.39
N THR A 556 25.91 29.99 4.47
CA THR A 556 25.05 30.90 5.25
C THR A 556 25.26 30.66 6.75
N SER A 557 25.10 31.70 7.57
CA SER A 557 25.05 31.50 9.01
C SER A 557 23.65 31.06 9.44
N LEU A 558 23.61 30.23 10.48
CA LEU A 558 22.40 29.84 11.19
C LEU A 558 22.75 29.63 12.66
N SER A 559 21.77 29.77 13.53
CA SER A 559 21.92 29.50 14.96
C SER A 559 20.77 28.63 15.43
N LEU A 560 21.07 27.37 15.77
CA LEU A 560 20.07 26.43 16.26
C LEU A 560 19.99 26.46 17.80
N PRO A 561 18.82 26.17 18.42
CA PRO A 561 18.57 26.37 19.85
C PRO A 561 19.61 25.73 20.79
N SER A 562 20.10 24.52 20.47
CA SER A 562 21.09 23.79 21.29
C SER A 562 22.55 24.05 20.89
N GLY A 563 22.78 24.99 19.96
CA GLY A 563 24.08 25.24 19.33
C GLY A 563 24.36 24.29 18.16
N ASN A 564 24.95 24.82 17.08
CA ASN A 564 25.07 24.10 15.81
C ASN A 564 25.86 22.78 15.92
N ASN A 565 26.88 22.72 16.77
CA ASN A 565 27.72 21.52 16.95
C ASN A 565 26.97 20.31 17.56
N LYS A 566 25.73 20.51 18.04
CA LYS A 566 24.80 19.47 18.50
C LYS A 566 23.95 18.86 17.38
N TYR A 567 24.14 19.32 16.15
CA TYR A 567 23.40 18.83 15.00
C TYR A 567 24.34 18.17 13.99
N ASN A 568 23.80 17.24 13.24
CA ASN A 568 24.39 16.73 12.03
C ASN A 568 23.74 17.38 10.82
N VAL A 569 24.50 17.49 9.73
CA VAL A 569 24.02 17.90 8.42
C VAL A 569 24.34 16.84 7.38
N GLN A 570 23.36 16.60 6.53
CA GLN A 570 23.46 15.80 5.32
C GLN A 570 22.91 16.59 4.14
N TRP A 571 23.47 16.38 2.95
CA TRP A 571 23.13 17.11 1.74
C TRP A 571 22.43 16.22 0.73
N PHE A 572 21.31 16.69 0.20
CA PHE A 572 20.55 16.09 -0.88
C PHE A 572 20.65 16.93 -2.14
N ASN A 573 20.92 16.29 -3.28
CA ASN A 573 20.98 16.97 -4.58
C ASN A 573 19.59 17.00 -5.23
N PRO A 574 18.89 18.15 -5.26
CA PRO A 574 17.53 18.24 -5.79
C PRO A 574 17.43 18.08 -7.33
N ARG A 575 18.55 18.12 -8.05
CA ARG A 575 18.61 17.97 -9.52
C ARG A 575 18.67 16.51 -9.96
N SER A 576 19.38 15.69 -9.19
CA SER A 576 19.65 14.29 -9.53
C SER A 576 18.95 13.30 -8.59
N GLY A 577 18.45 13.76 -7.44
CA GLY A 577 17.98 12.89 -6.37
C GLY A 577 19.12 12.05 -5.80
N GLY A 578 18.77 10.88 -5.29
CA GLY A 578 19.70 9.90 -4.72
C GLY A 578 19.76 9.95 -3.20
N ASN A 579 20.78 9.29 -2.64
CA ASN A 579 20.98 9.24 -1.20
C ASN A 579 21.50 10.57 -0.66
N LEU A 580 21.21 10.80 0.62
CA LEU A 580 21.85 11.86 1.37
C LEU A 580 23.37 11.67 1.40
N SER A 581 24.12 12.77 1.43
CA SER A 581 25.55 12.72 1.72
C SER A 581 25.81 12.06 3.08
N SER A 582 27.06 11.66 3.31
CA SER A 582 27.51 11.23 4.63
C SER A 582 27.18 12.28 5.69
N LYS A 583 26.76 11.78 6.85
CA LYS A 583 26.41 12.58 8.02
C LYS A 583 27.66 13.25 8.56
N THR A 584 27.63 14.58 8.69
CA THR A 584 28.73 15.38 9.23
C THR A 584 28.23 16.30 10.33
N THR A 585 29.10 16.67 11.27
CA THR A 585 28.72 17.66 12.30
C THR A 585 28.46 19.02 11.66
N LEU A 586 27.33 19.64 11.99
CA LEU A 586 27.04 21.00 11.54
C LEU A 586 28.03 22.00 12.16
N GLY A 587 28.70 22.75 11.29
CA GLY A 587 29.61 23.82 11.69
C GLY A 587 28.90 25.11 12.08
N ASN A 588 29.68 26.18 12.36
CA ASN A 588 29.13 27.50 12.65
C ASN A 588 28.32 28.08 11.48
N ASN A 589 28.66 27.70 10.25
CA ASN A 589 27.93 28.04 9.04
C ASN A 589 27.43 26.75 8.37
N LEU A 590 26.30 26.86 7.67
CA LEU A 590 25.80 25.81 6.78
C LEU A 590 26.43 26.00 5.39
N VAL A 591 27.37 25.12 5.05
CA VAL A 591 28.15 25.18 3.80
C VAL A 591 27.72 24.08 2.85
N ALA A 592 27.07 24.46 1.75
CA ALA A 592 26.66 23.54 0.69
C ALA A 592 27.89 23.00 -0.09
N PRO A 593 27.78 21.83 -0.73
CA PRO A 593 28.88 21.22 -1.49
C PRO A 593 29.45 22.11 -2.61
N ASP A 594 28.62 22.93 -3.23
CA ASP A 594 29.01 23.89 -4.27
C ASP A 594 28.04 25.09 -4.30
N THR A 595 28.08 25.89 -5.37
CA THR A 595 27.22 27.08 -5.58
C THR A 595 25.93 26.77 -6.36
N ASN A 596 25.59 25.49 -6.55
CA ASN A 596 24.31 25.08 -7.14
C ASN A 596 23.25 24.91 -6.03
N ASP A 597 22.00 24.60 -6.39
CA ASP A 597 20.94 24.41 -5.41
C ASP A 597 21.07 23.11 -4.58
N TRP A 598 20.91 23.17 -3.27
CA TRP A 598 21.02 21.98 -2.39
C TRP A 598 19.95 21.98 -1.32
N VAL A 599 19.58 20.79 -0.83
CA VAL A 599 18.74 20.66 0.38
C VAL A 599 19.62 20.11 1.49
N ALA A 600 19.72 20.84 2.60
CA ALA A 600 20.31 20.31 3.82
C ALA A 600 19.22 19.64 4.65
N LEU A 601 19.46 18.39 5.03
CA LEU A 601 18.78 17.76 6.16
C LEU A 601 19.66 17.93 7.39
N ILE A 602 19.16 18.67 8.37
CA ILE A 602 19.82 18.85 9.65
C ILE A 602 19.03 18.11 10.70
N THR A 603 19.66 17.14 11.34
CA THR A 603 19.07 16.36 12.43
C THR A 603 19.89 16.59 13.69
N SER A 604 19.22 16.63 14.83
CA SER A 604 19.94 16.60 16.11
C SER A 604 20.82 15.34 16.17
N LYS A 605 22.00 15.45 16.80
CA LYS A 605 22.93 14.32 17.00
C LYS A 605 22.39 13.32 18.01
N ASP A 606 21.65 13.85 18.95
CA ASP A 606 20.87 13.12 19.92
C ASP A 606 19.47 13.11 19.30
N ASP A 607 18.82 11.98 19.05
CA ASP A 607 17.46 11.99 18.44
C ASP A 607 16.38 12.67 19.35
N ASP A 608 16.80 13.30 20.44
CA ASP A 608 16.07 14.12 21.42
C ASP A 608 16.73 15.49 21.77
N GLY A 609 17.87 15.88 21.17
CA GLY A 609 18.42 17.23 21.36
C GLY A 609 19.00 17.54 22.76
N ASN A 610 19.30 16.52 23.57
CA ASN A 610 20.11 16.64 24.78
C ASN A 610 20.90 15.34 24.98
N GLY A 611 22.23 15.38 24.89
CA GLY A 611 23.12 14.21 24.92
C GLY A 611 23.04 13.28 26.14
N ALA A 612 21.98 12.48 26.22
CA ALA A 612 21.81 11.25 26.97
C ALA A 612 20.61 10.51 26.34
N GLY A 613 20.89 9.44 25.58
CA GLY A 613 19.92 8.81 24.69
C GLY A 613 18.76 8.10 25.39
N CYS A 614 17.63 8.80 25.51
CA CYS A 614 16.32 8.26 25.80
C CYS A 614 15.27 9.38 25.71
N ASP A 615 14.13 9.11 25.06
CA ASP A 615 12.96 9.99 25.15
C ASP A 615 12.44 9.91 26.60
N ASN A 616 12.93 10.83 27.43
CA ASN A 616 12.70 10.87 28.86
C ASN A 616 11.49 11.75 29.20
N GLU A 617 10.85 12.42 28.24
CA GLU A 617 9.71 13.30 28.52
C GLU A 617 8.38 12.70 28.05
N ILE A 618 7.48 12.45 29.01
CA ILE A 618 6.09 12.06 28.75
C ILE A 618 5.19 13.28 28.99
N THR A 619 4.59 13.83 27.93
CA THR A 619 3.66 14.96 28.05
C THR A 619 2.25 14.48 28.38
N ALA A 620 1.64 15.05 29.42
CA ALA A 620 0.26 14.80 29.80
C ALA A 620 -0.74 15.63 28.98
N THR A 621 -1.92 15.05 28.73
CA THR A 621 -2.96 15.69 27.91
C THR A 621 -3.75 16.70 28.72
N LEU A 622 -3.70 17.98 28.35
CA LEU A 622 -4.56 19.02 28.92
C LEU A 622 -6.02 18.78 28.52
N THR A 623 -6.90 18.62 29.50
CA THR A 623 -8.33 18.31 29.28
C THR A 623 -9.22 19.53 29.52
N ASN A 624 -8.97 20.28 30.59
CA ASN A 624 -9.75 21.47 30.94
C ASN A 624 -8.86 22.57 31.53
N ASP A 625 -9.12 23.83 31.18
CA ASP A 625 -8.62 24.99 31.92
C ASP A 625 -9.63 26.14 32.03
N ALA A 626 -9.57 26.86 33.16
CA ALA A 626 -10.38 28.06 33.38
C ALA A 626 -9.85 28.80 34.61
N TYR A 627 -10.22 30.06 34.79
CA TYR A 627 -9.97 30.77 36.05
C TYR A 627 -11.25 31.35 36.64
N LEU A 628 -11.24 31.51 37.97
CA LEU A 628 -12.31 32.20 38.70
C LEU A 628 -11.82 33.57 39.15
N GLN A 629 -12.62 34.60 38.89
CA GLN A 629 -12.51 35.90 39.56
C GLN A 629 -13.69 36.07 40.50
N GLY A 630 -13.46 35.88 41.80
CA GLY A 630 -14.55 35.77 42.77
C GLY A 630 -15.44 34.54 42.48
N THR A 631 -16.70 34.76 42.08
CA THR A 631 -17.64 33.69 41.68
C THR A 631 -17.78 33.54 40.16
N THR A 632 -17.17 34.41 39.38
CA THR A 632 -17.31 34.45 37.92
C THR A 632 -16.24 33.60 37.25
N LYS A 633 -16.66 32.67 36.41
CA LYS A 633 -15.81 31.81 35.60
C LYS A 633 -15.43 32.49 34.29
N PHE A 634 -14.16 32.37 33.93
CA PHE A 634 -13.63 32.76 32.64
C PHE A 634 -13.01 31.54 31.97
N ASN A 635 -13.48 31.25 30.75
CA ASN A 635 -12.87 30.32 29.81
C ASN A 635 -12.68 31.08 28.50
N ASN A 636 -11.48 31.62 28.30
CA ASN A 636 -11.09 32.35 27.11
C ASN A 636 -9.59 32.09 26.87
N ALA A 637 -8.98 32.75 25.90
CA ALA A 637 -7.56 32.56 25.56
C ALA A 637 -6.56 32.86 26.70
N GLU A 638 -7.00 33.30 27.89
CA GLU A 638 -6.16 33.69 29.01
C GLU A 638 -6.54 32.98 30.32
N LEU A 639 -5.51 32.54 31.06
CA LEU A 639 -5.58 32.12 32.46
C LEU A 639 -4.97 33.21 33.32
N ARG A 640 -5.79 33.91 34.11
CA ARG A 640 -5.30 35.01 34.95
C ARG A 640 -5.17 34.57 36.39
N VAL A 641 -4.09 34.99 37.03
CA VAL A 641 -3.79 34.70 38.44
C VAL A 641 -3.46 36.00 39.16
N GLU A 642 -4.06 36.21 40.33
CA GLU A 642 -3.88 37.42 41.15
C GLU A 642 -4.20 37.12 42.62
N SER A 643 -3.33 37.55 43.53
CA SER A 643 -3.50 37.34 44.97
C SER A 643 -4.85 37.87 45.49
N GLY A 644 -5.62 36.98 46.13
CA GLY A 644 -6.93 37.30 46.72
C GLY A 644 -8.07 37.54 45.71
N ARG A 645 -7.80 37.51 44.39
CA ARG A 645 -8.79 37.89 43.38
C ARG A 645 -8.98 36.87 42.26
N ARG A 646 -7.92 36.25 41.73
CA ARG A 646 -7.99 35.31 40.60
C ARG A 646 -7.19 34.04 40.85
N ILE A 647 -7.82 32.90 40.59
CA ILE A 647 -7.21 31.56 40.70
C ILE A 647 -7.48 30.79 39.42
N ALA A 648 -6.44 30.23 38.81
CA ALA A 648 -6.54 29.39 37.63
C ALA A 648 -6.59 27.91 38.00
N TYR A 649 -7.32 27.13 37.21
CA TYR A 649 -7.56 25.71 37.36
C TYR A 649 -7.19 25.02 36.05
N LEU A 650 -6.39 23.97 36.14
CA LEU A 650 -5.96 23.16 35.02
C LEU A 650 -6.29 21.70 35.31
N GLN A 651 -6.63 20.91 34.31
CA GLN A 651 -6.83 19.47 34.45
C GLN A 651 -6.08 18.71 33.37
N PHE A 652 -5.32 17.70 33.77
CA PHE A 652 -4.53 16.86 32.87
C PHE A 652 -4.88 15.38 33.04
N THR A 653 -4.82 14.63 31.95
CA THR A 653 -4.74 13.16 31.98
C THR A 653 -3.27 12.76 31.84
N VAL A 654 -2.70 12.21 32.89
CA VAL A 654 -1.30 11.77 32.94
C VAL A 654 -1.19 10.36 32.35
N PRO A 655 -0.36 10.13 31.32
CA PRO A 655 -0.17 8.80 30.76
C PRO A 655 0.40 7.82 31.80
N SER A 656 0.04 6.54 31.69
CA SER A 656 0.67 5.47 32.46
C SER A 656 2.06 5.17 31.90
N THR A 657 3.05 4.94 32.78
CA THR A 657 4.40 4.48 32.39
C THR A 657 4.94 3.48 33.39
N THR A 658 5.76 2.54 32.93
CA THR A 658 6.53 1.61 33.76
C THR A 658 7.92 2.14 34.10
N LYS A 659 8.36 3.23 33.45
CA LYS A 659 9.63 3.90 33.73
C LYS A 659 9.51 4.76 34.99
N ASN A 660 10.57 4.83 35.79
CA ASN A 660 10.58 5.66 36.99
C ASN A 660 10.48 7.15 36.61
N VAL A 661 9.63 7.94 37.25
CA VAL A 661 9.50 9.39 36.96
C VAL A 661 10.54 10.13 37.81
N ILE A 662 11.53 10.75 37.16
CA ILE A 662 12.57 11.56 37.82
C ILE A 662 12.05 12.95 38.18
N SER A 663 11.28 13.58 37.29
CA SER A 663 10.76 14.93 37.54
C SER A 663 9.42 15.17 36.84
N THR A 664 8.70 16.22 37.24
CA THR A 664 7.47 16.63 36.56
C THR A 664 7.42 18.15 36.52
N LYS A 665 7.10 18.72 35.36
CA LYS A 665 7.13 20.16 35.10
C LYS A 665 5.80 20.65 34.56
N LEU A 666 5.25 21.70 35.15
CA LEU A 666 4.17 22.48 34.55
C LEU A 666 4.76 23.69 33.83
N GLN A 667 4.45 23.87 32.55
CA GLN A 667 4.86 25.02 31.76
C GLN A 667 3.67 25.91 31.42
N LEU A 668 3.80 27.21 31.67
CA LEU A 668 2.81 28.24 31.34
C LEU A 668 3.49 29.40 30.60
N THR A 669 2.91 29.84 29.49
CA THR A 669 3.41 30.99 28.69
C THR A 669 2.61 32.24 28.99
N VAL A 670 3.27 33.36 29.28
CA VAL A 670 2.61 34.64 29.57
C VAL A 670 1.99 35.20 28.28
N SER A 671 0.68 35.47 28.27
CA SER A 671 -0.08 35.81 27.06
C SER A 671 -0.14 37.30 26.75
N SER A 672 -0.65 38.14 27.66
CA SER A 672 -0.93 39.56 27.37
C SER A 672 -0.52 40.53 28.48
N ASP A 673 -0.39 40.05 29.71
CA ASP A 673 -0.15 40.83 30.91
C ASP A 673 1.02 40.26 31.71
N SER A 674 2.10 41.03 31.74
CA SER A 674 3.29 40.75 32.55
C SER A 674 3.01 40.90 34.04
N GLY A 675 3.60 40.05 34.85
CA GLY A 675 3.45 40.09 36.30
C GLY A 675 4.75 39.88 37.05
N SER A 676 4.66 39.76 38.37
CA SER A 676 5.80 39.47 39.23
C SER A 676 5.33 38.80 40.51
N GLY A 677 6.23 38.06 41.16
CA GLY A 677 6.02 37.51 42.49
C GLY A 677 5.79 36.00 42.51
N LEU A 678 5.26 35.51 43.64
CA LEU A 678 5.19 34.10 43.97
C LEU A 678 3.90 33.46 43.46
N ILE A 679 4.03 32.47 42.57
CA ILE A 679 2.96 31.59 42.11
C ILE A 679 3.20 30.17 42.62
N GLU A 680 2.21 29.66 43.34
CA GLU A 680 2.16 28.32 43.91
C GLU A 680 1.16 27.45 43.13
N VAL A 681 1.51 26.17 42.96
CA VAL A 681 0.69 25.16 42.28
C VAL A 681 0.32 24.09 43.30
N PHE A 682 -0.97 23.83 43.48
CA PHE A 682 -1.51 22.83 44.39
C PHE A 682 -2.23 21.70 43.64
N LYS A 683 -2.18 20.49 44.16
CA LYS A 683 -3.03 19.39 43.70
C LYS A 683 -4.46 19.67 44.12
N GLY A 684 -5.37 19.72 43.16
CA GLY A 684 -6.80 19.95 43.39
C GLY A 684 -7.48 18.73 44.01
N SER A 685 -8.40 18.97 44.95
CA SER A 685 -9.12 17.91 45.68
C SER A 685 -10.14 17.11 44.83
N SER A 686 -10.38 17.50 43.58
CA SER A 686 -11.36 16.87 42.69
C SER A 686 -10.99 17.07 41.23
N THR A 687 -11.37 16.13 40.38
CA THR A 687 -11.37 16.22 38.92
C THR A 687 -12.78 16.38 38.33
N ASN A 688 -13.81 16.48 39.17
CA ASN A 688 -15.21 16.56 38.75
C ASN A 688 -15.62 17.99 38.38
N TRP A 689 -14.87 18.60 37.46
CA TRP A 689 -15.15 19.90 36.89
C TRP A 689 -14.70 19.91 35.43
N THR A 690 -15.31 20.79 34.64
CA THR A 690 -14.94 21.08 33.27
C THR A 690 -14.94 22.59 33.06
N GLU A 691 -14.36 23.04 31.95
CA GLU A 691 -14.41 24.45 31.56
C GLU A 691 -15.85 24.95 31.40
N ALA A 692 -16.80 24.05 31.12
CA ALA A 692 -18.22 24.38 31.00
C ALA A 692 -18.87 24.65 32.37
N ASN A 693 -18.49 23.91 33.41
CA ASN A 693 -19.24 23.87 34.67
C ASN A 693 -18.47 24.35 35.92
N LEU A 694 -17.23 24.85 35.79
CA LEU A 694 -16.45 25.33 36.93
C LEU A 694 -17.17 26.45 37.71
N SER A 695 -17.31 26.27 39.02
CA SER A 695 -18.01 27.18 39.94
C SER A 695 -17.49 27.04 41.37
N ASN A 696 -17.93 27.90 42.29
CA ASN A 696 -17.59 27.74 43.71
C ASN A 696 -18.10 26.43 44.36
N ALA A 697 -19.08 25.76 43.75
CA ALA A 697 -19.64 24.51 44.29
C ALA A 697 -18.81 23.26 43.93
N ASN A 698 -18.10 23.29 42.81
CA ASN A 698 -17.35 22.13 42.30
C ASN A 698 -15.87 22.42 41.98
N LYS A 699 -15.39 23.65 42.18
CA LYS A 699 -13.97 23.96 41.99
C LYS A 699 -13.11 23.05 42.88
N PRO A 700 -11.98 22.54 42.37
CA PRO A 700 -11.03 21.83 43.21
C PRO A 700 -10.55 22.72 44.35
N SER A 701 -10.58 22.21 45.59
CA SER A 701 -9.96 22.90 46.72
C SER A 701 -8.44 22.69 46.69
N GLU A 702 -7.70 23.63 47.27
CA GLU A 702 -6.24 23.53 47.44
C GLU A 702 -5.90 22.31 48.32
N GLY A 703 -5.29 21.29 47.72
CA GLY A 703 -4.71 20.15 48.43
C GLY A 703 -3.23 20.37 48.72
N THR A 704 -2.42 19.33 48.49
CA THR A 704 -0.97 19.41 48.69
C THR A 704 -0.33 20.39 47.71
N LYS A 705 0.57 21.26 48.20
CA LYS A 705 1.40 22.10 47.34
C LYS A 705 2.38 21.23 46.55
N LEU A 706 2.39 21.36 45.23
CA LEU A 706 3.22 20.57 44.32
C LEU A 706 4.48 21.32 43.91
N GLY A 707 4.37 22.61 43.64
CA GLY A 707 5.49 23.44 43.17
C GLY A 707 5.25 24.93 43.41
N GLN A 708 6.30 25.73 43.28
CA GLN A 708 6.23 27.19 43.41
C GLN A 708 7.34 27.87 42.61
N LEU A 709 7.09 29.09 42.14
CA LEU A 709 8.08 29.90 41.42
C LEU A 709 7.87 31.38 41.78
N ASN A 710 8.96 32.10 42.07
CA ASN A 710 8.93 33.53 42.42
C ASN A 710 9.86 34.33 41.52
N VAL A 711 9.30 34.97 40.49
CA VAL A 711 10.07 35.65 39.44
C VAL A 711 9.29 36.85 38.87
N ASN A 712 9.91 37.59 37.95
CA ASN A 712 9.22 38.52 37.06
C ASN A 712 8.80 37.77 35.79
N TYR A 713 7.52 37.90 35.44
CA TYR A 713 6.85 37.23 34.33
C TYR A 713 6.70 38.19 33.14
N SER A 714 7.38 37.91 32.04
CA SER A 714 7.38 38.74 30.83
C SER A 714 6.47 38.16 29.75
N VAL A 715 5.70 39.01 29.05
CA VAL A 715 4.84 38.60 27.93
C VAL A 715 5.64 37.84 26.87
N GLY A 716 5.07 36.74 26.37
CA GLY A 716 5.69 35.85 25.37
C GLY A 716 6.70 34.86 25.96
N SER A 717 7.05 34.95 27.25
CA SER A 717 7.99 34.03 27.90
C SER A 717 7.26 32.84 28.54
N THR A 718 7.86 31.65 28.46
CA THR A 718 7.37 30.42 29.12
C THR A 718 8.12 30.18 30.41
N TYR A 719 7.39 29.88 31.48
CA TYR A 719 7.93 29.60 32.81
C TYR A 719 7.55 28.18 33.22
N SER A 720 8.45 27.52 33.96
CA SER A 720 8.31 26.13 34.37
C SER A 720 8.30 26.00 35.89
N TRP A 721 7.35 25.24 36.43
CA TRP A 721 7.26 24.86 37.83
C TRP A 721 7.59 23.38 37.98
N ASP A 722 8.59 23.06 38.80
CA ASP A 722 8.85 21.68 39.21
C ASP A 722 7.76 21.25 40.20
N LEU A 723 7.05 20.18 39.85
CA LEU A 723 5.93 19.63 40.61
C LEU A 723 6.34 18.31 41.27
N SER A 724 6.08 18.20 42.56
CA SER A 724 6.15 16.94 43.30
C SER A 724 4.80 16.19 43.27
N ASN A 725 4.81 14.87 43.52
CA ASN A 725 3.61 14.06 43.77
C ASN A 725 2.56 14.01 42.63
N VAL A 726 3.00 14.05 41.38
CA VAL A 726 2.17 13.71 40.20
C VAL A 726 2.38 12.22 39.87
N THR A 727 1.29 11.46 39.72
CA THR A 727 1.32 10.01 39.56
C THR A 727 0.97 9.61 38.13
N PRO A 728 1.80 8.80 37.44
CA PRO A 728 1.44 8.24 36.14
C PRO A 728 0.09 7.53 36.13
N GLY A 729 -0.67 7.69 35.04
CA GLY A 729 -1.99 7.09 34.85
C GLY A 729 -3.14 7.81 35.57
N GLU A 730 -2.88 8.86 36.35
CA GLU A 730 -3.94 9.62 37.03
C GLU A 730 -4.54 10.74 36.16
N THR A 731 -5.80 11.10 36.43
CA THR A 731 -6.31 12.42 36.05
C THR A 731 -6.07 13.37 37.22
N ILE A 732 -5.40 14.49 36.97
CA ILE A 732 -5.03 15.46 38.01
C ILE A 732 -5.65 16.82 37.71
N SER A 733 -6.11 17.51 38.76
CA SER A 733 -6.40 18.95 38.69
C SER A 733 -5.31 19.74 39.40
N LEU A 734 -4.90 20.88 38.84
CA LEU A 734 -3.95 21.81 39.42
C LEU A 734 -4.65 23.12 39.74
N VAL A 735 -4.42 23.64 40.95
CA VAL A 735 -4.88 24.96 41.39
C VAL A 735 -3.67 25.89 41.37
N VAL A 736 -3.64 26.83 40.45
CA VAL A 736 -2.55 27.79 40.25
C VAL A 736 -2.95 29.11 40.89
N LYS A 737 -2.20 29.50 41.92
CA LYS A 737 -2.54 30.63 42.79
C LYS A 737 -1.33 31.51 43.03
N GLN A 738 -1.54 32.81 42.95
CA GLN A 738 -0.53 33.79 43.31
C GLN A 738 -0.71 34.18 44.77
N THR A 739 0.40 34.20 45.52
CA THR A 739 0.41 34.56 46.94
C THR A 739 1.28 35.78 47.26
N GLY A 740 2.05 36.28 46.29
CA GLY A 740 2.74 37.57 46.37
C GLY A 740 3.01 38.19 45.00
N GLY A 741 3.14 39.52 44.95
CA GLY A 741 3.42 40.32 43.74
C GLY A 741 2.17 40.84 43.00
N ASN A 742 2.30 41.20 41.72
CA ASN A 742 1.22 41.72 40.87
C ASN A 742 0.74 40.70 39.85
N ASP A 743 -0.47 40.89 39.33
CA ASP A 743 -1.15 39.93 38.48
C ASP A 743 -0.40 39.54 37.21
N VAL A 744 -0.71 38.35 36.70
CA VAL A 744 -0.16 37.82 35.45
C VAL A 744 -1.26 37.11 34.66
N SER A 745 -1.15 37.17 33.33
CA SER A 745 -1.98 36.35 32.43
C SER A 745 -1.11 35.31 31.71
N PHE A 746 -1.50 34.04 31.79
CA PHE A 746 -0.96 32.98 30.97
C PHE A 746 -1.89 32.68 29.80
N SER A 747 -1.36 32.07 28.75
CA SER A 747 -2.18 31.53 27.67
C SER A 747 -2.96 30.33 28.19
N ALA A 748 -4.26 30.31 27.89
CA ALA A 748 -5.11 29.15 28.09
C ALA A 748 -4.96 28.15 26.94
N LYS A 749 -5.69 27.05 27.01
CA LYS A 749 -5.85 26.04 25.97
C LYS A 749 -6.33 26.63 24.64
N GLU A 750 -7.21 27.63 24.68
CA GLU A 750 -7.70 28.36 23.50
C GLU A 750 -6.76 29.47 23.04
N GLY A 751 -5.65 29.69 23.75
CA GLY A 751 -4.68 30.73 23.46
C GLY A 751 -3.57 30.30 22.49
N SER A 752 -2.58 31.17 22.31
CA SER A 752 -1.46 30.95 21.37
C SER A 752 -0.47 29.87 21.83
N SER A 753 -0.44 29.54 23.13
CA SER A 753 0.50 28.59 23.72
C SER A 753 -0.12 27.89 24.93
N ALA A 754 -0.82 26.78 24.69
CA ALA A 754 -1.53 26.04 25.72
C ALA A 754 -0.61 25.53 26.86
N PRO A 755 -1.10 25.46 28.11
CA PRO A 755 -0.39 24.86 29.24
C PRO A 755 0.10 23.43 28.95
N LYS A 756 1.32 23.09 29.40
CA LYS A 756 1.88 21.74 29.29
C LYS A 756 2.26 21.17 30.65
N LEU A 757 1.99 19.89 30.85
CA LEU A 757 2.47 19.12 32.00
C LEU A 757 3.36 17.99 31.47
N ILE A 758 4.63 17.98 31.85
CA ILE A 758 5.68 17.11 31.29
C ILE A 758 6.26 16.26 32.42
N LEU A 759 6.37 14.95 32.23
CA LEU A 759 6.99 14.02 33.16
C LEU A 759 8.35 13.61 32.61
N GLU A 760 9.43 13.88 33.33
CA GLU A 760 10.76 13.34 33.02
C GLU A 760 10.90 11.95 33.65
N VAL A 761 11.36 10.94 32.90
CA VAL A 761 11.52 9.55 33.34
C VAL A 761 12.96 9.06 33.27
N GLU A 762 13.30 8.07 34.10
CA GLU A 762 14.64 7.51 34.23
C GLU A 762 15.00 6.61 33.05
N CYS A 763 16.27 6.68 32.70
CA CYS A 763 16.86 5.96 31.60
C CYS A 763 17.93 5.04 32.16
N ASP A 764 17.93 3.81 31.68
CA ASP A 764 18.81 2.74 32.12
C ASP A 764 20.25 3.00 31.62
N ASP A 765 20.95 3.94 32.26
CA ASP A 765 22.37 4.16 32.00
C ASP A 765 23.20 3.14 32.78
N ALA A 766 23.45 1.98 32.16
CA ALA A 766 24.57 1.12 32.50
C ALA A 766 25.41 0.81 31.25
N ASN A 767 26.55 1.51 31.17
CA ASN A 767 27.73 1.20 30.35
C ASN A 767 27.69 1.50 28.84
N GLY A 768 27.98 2.76 28.50
CA GLY A 768 29.17 3.12 27.70
C GLY A 768 29.57 2.26 26.49
N ALA A 769 28.64 1.85 25.65
CA ALA A 769 28.97 1.20 24.39
C ALA A 769 28.12 1.80 23.28
N VAL A 770 28.77 2.50 22.34
CA VAL A 770 28.24 3.10 21.10
C VAL A 770 27.11 2.24 20.54
N ASP A 771 25.90 2.80 20.38
CA ASP A 771 24.79 2.10 19.72
C ASP A 771 24.96 2.22 18.20
N ASN A 772 25.84 1.37 17.67
CA ASN A 772 25.95 1.04 16.25
C ASN A 772 25.32 -0.36 16.02
N ALA A 773 24.21 -0.69 16.68
CA ALA A 773 23.63 -2.01 16.52
C ALA A 773 23.00 -2.15 15.12
N ILE A 774 23.63 -2.94 14.26
CA ILE A 774 23.14 -3.26 12.92
C ILE A 774 21.88 -4.13 13.06
N SER A 775 20.75 -3.68 12.54
CA SER A 775 19.50 -4.45 12.61
C SER A 775 19.55 -5.64 11.64
N LEU A 776 19.26 -6.85 12.13
CA LEU A 776 19.18 -8.07 11.33
C LEU A 776 17.71 -8.59 11.29
N PRO A 777 17.20 -9.04 10.12
CA PRO A 777 17.89 -9.20 8.84
C PRO A 777 18.32 -7.87 8.19
N GLY A 778 19.50 -7.85 7.59
CA GLY A 778 20.16 -6.63 7.11
C GLY A 778 21.57 -6.87 6.60
N THR A 779 22.21 -5.83 6.06
CA THR A 779 23.61 -5.90 5.58
C THR A 779 24.54 -5.28 6.62
N LEU A 780 25.58 -6.03 6.96
CA LEU A 780 26.73 -5.64 7.76
C LEU A 780 27.86 -5.23 6.82
N GLU A 781 28.17 -3.94 6.77
CA GLU A 781 29.37 -3.41 6.10
C GLU A 781 30.58 -3.68 7.02
N VAL A 782 31.60 -4.36 6.51
CA VAL A 782 32.71 -4.86 7.36
C VAL A 782 33.69 -3.79 7.80
N GLU A 783 33.67 -2.61 7.17
CA GLU A 783 34.42 -1.45 7.64
C GLU A 783 33.83 -0.80 8.90
N ASP A 784 32.60 -1.16 9.30
CA ASP A 784 31.87 -0.58 10.44
C ASP A 784 32.04 -1.37 11.76
N PHE A 785 33.21 -1.98 11.97
CA PHE A 785 33.50 -2.72 13.20
C PHE A 785 33.59 -1.81 14.44
N VAL A 786 33.17 -2.32 15.60
CA VAL A 786 33.35 -1.65 16.91
C VAL A 786 34.69 -1.99 17.57
N ASN A 787 35.34 -3.08 17.15
CA ASN A 787 36.67 -3.50 17.59
C ASN A 787 37.30 -4.40 16.52
N GLN A 788 38.62 -4.38 16.36
CA GLN A 788 39.34 -5.26 15.43
C GLN A 788 40.76 -5.57 15.89
N SER A 789 41.36 -6.60 15.30
CA SER A 789 42.79 -6.88 15.37
C SER A 789 43.36 -7.25 13.99
N GLY A 790 44.46 -6.61 13.61
CA GLY A 790 45.36 -6.99 12.50
C GLY A 790 44.91 -6.62 11.08
N ILE A 791 43.68 -6.12 10.90
CA ILE A 791 43.16 -5.80 9.55
C ILE A 791 43.47 -4.37 9.12
N GLU A 792 43.43 -4.11 7.82
CA GLU A 792 43.41 -2.76 7.24
C GLU A 792 42.15 -2.53 6.40
N VAL A 793 41.74 -1.27 6.25
CA VAL A 793 40.58 -0.89 5.44
C VAL A 793 41.06 -0.19 4.15
N GLU A 794 40.60 -0.66 2.99
CA GLU A 794 40.95 -0.10 1.67
C GLU A 794 39.71 0.17 0.79
N ASN A 795 39.89 0.84 -0.34
CA ASN A 795 38.79 1.08 -1.29
C ASN A 795 38.48 -0.19 -2.09
N THR A 796 37.18 -0.47 -2.27
CA THR A 796 36.72 -1.66 -3.01
C THR A 796 36.41 -1.36 -4.49
N SER A 797 36.67 -2.33 -5.37
CA SER A 797 36.24 -2.35 -6.77
C SER A 797 34.85 -2.98 -6.97
N ASP A 798 34.21 -3.49 -5.91
CA ASP A 798 32.93 -4.19 -6.00
C ASP A 798 31.80 -3.27 -6.48
N VAL A 799 30.73 -3.87 -7.01
CA VAL A 799 29.55 -3.16 -7.49
C VAL A 799 28.85 -2.48 -6.31
N GLY A 800 28.83 -1.15 -6.30
CA GLY A 800 28.29 -0.34 -5.20
C GLY A 800 29.32 0.61 -4.58
N GLY A 801 30.62 0.41 -4.83
CA GLY A 801 31.69 1.19 -4.18
C GLY A 801 31.77 0.92 -2.67
N GLY A 802 32.49 1.77 -1.93
CA GLY A 802 32.65 1.65 -0.47
C GLY A 802 34.09 1.33 -0.04
N LYS A 803 34.24 0.71 1.12
CA LYS A 803 35.52 0.17 1.58
C LYS A 803 35.41 -1.34 1.83
N ASN A 804 36.53 -2.04 1.84
CA ASN A 804 36.62 -3.43 2.27
C ASN A 804 37.68 -3.56 3.37
N ILE A 805 37.59 -4.60 4.19
CA ILE A 805 38.71 -5.03 5.03
C ILE A 805 39.64 -5.94 4.23
N GLY A 806 40.94 -5.82 4.48
CA GLY A 806 42.00 -6.56 3.81
C GLY A 806 43.24 -6.67 4.70
N TYR A 807 44.33 -7.18 4.13
CA TYR A 807 45.58 -7.48 4.88
C TYR A 807 45.37 -8.45 6.05
N ILE A 808 44.29 -9.23 5.99
CA ILE A 808 43.86 -10.16 7.03
C ILE A 808 44.85 -11.31 7.16
N GLU A 809 45.41 -11.55 8.35
CA GLU A 809 46.25 -12.70 8.68
C GLU A 809 45.53 -13.72 9.58
N ASN A 810 46.13 -14.89 9.76
CA ASN A 810 45.58 -15.91 10.65
C ASN A 810 45.61 -15.46 12.11
N GLY A 811 44.42 -15.36 12.73
CA GLY A 811 44.23 -14.92 14.12
C GLY A 811 43.63 -13.52 14.26
N ASP A 812 43.43 -12.81 13.14
CA ASP A 812 42.78 -11.50 13.12
C ASP A 812 41.27 -11.61 13.35
N PHE A 813 40.64 -10.51 13.79
CA PHE A 813 39.20 -10.48 14.00
C PHE A 813 38.59 -9.08 13.84
N THR A 814 37.26 -9.04 13.67
CA THR A 814 36.43 -7.82 13.75
C THR A 814 35.18 -8.10 14.59
N ASN A 815 34.72 -7.13 15.39
CA ASN A 815 33.51 -7.22 16.20
C ASN A 815 32.48 -6.19 15.75
N TYR A 816 31.20 -6.53 15.84
CA TYR A 816 30.06 -5.70 15.47
C TYR A 816 28.96 -5.84 16.53
N LYS A 817 28.22 -4.78 16.78
CA LYS A 817 26.96 -4.86 17.53
C LYS A 817 25.82 -5.08 16.57
N VAL A 818 24.89 -5.99 16.90
CA VAL A 818 23.70 -6.24 16.08
C VAL A 818 22.44 -6.33 16.94
N THR A 819 21.31 -5.93 16.38
CA THR A 819 19.97 -6.14 16.97
C THR A 819 19.21 -7.10 16.08
N VAL A 820 18.93 -8.30 16.56
CA VAL A 820 18.23 -9.34 15.80
C VAL A 820 16.74 -9.25 16.09
N ALA A 821 15.95 -8.99 15.05
CA ALA A 821 14.52 -8.73 15.19
C ALA A 821 13.74 -9.94 15.73
N GLU A 822 14.06 -11.14 15.26
CA GLU A 822 13.43 -12.40 15.66
C GLU A 822 14.49 -13.51 15.81
N ALA A 823 14.33 -14.42 16.77
CA ALA A 823 15.27 -15.52 16.94
C ALA A 823 15.09 -16.52 15.79
N GLY A 824 16.18 -16.94 15.14
CA GLY A 824 16.07 -17.83 13.99
C GLY A 824 17.38 -18.11 13.29
N ASP A 825 17.31 -18.94 12.25
CA ASP A 825 18.41 -19.16 11.33
C ASP A 825 18.47 -18.02 10.32
N TYR A 826 19.68 -17.55 10.01
CA TYR A 826 19.97 -16.49 9.05
C TYR A 826 20.96 -17.01 8.02
N GLN A 827 20.63 -16.91 6.73
CA GLN A 827 21.59 -17.13 5.65
C GLN A 827 22.50 -15.92 5.56
N VAL A 828 23.78 -16.14 5.83
CA VAL A 828 24.83 -15.12 5.72
C VAL A 828 25.47 -15.22 4.36
N GLN A 829 25.52 -14.11 3.63
CA GLN A 829 26.20 -14.00 2.34
C GLN A 829 27.35 -13.01 2.46
N ALA A 830 28.60 -13.49 2.42
CA ALA A 830 29.78 -12.65 2.48
C ALA A 830 30.37 -12.40 1.09
N LYS A 831 30.65 -11.13 0.77
CA LYS A 831 31.43 -10.73 -0.41
C LYS A 831 32.91 -10.78 -0.09
N VAL A 832 33.64 -11.68 -0.74
CA VAL A 832 35.06 -11.97 -0.46
C VAL A 832 35.91 -11.98 -1.74
N ALA A 833 37.20 -11.65 -1.62
CA ALA A 833 38.16 -11.69 -2.73
C ALA A 833 39.54 -12.15 -2.24
N THR A 834 40.24 -13.00 -3.01
CA THR A 834 41.62 -13.41 -2.69
C THR A 834 42.37 -13.93 -3.92
N ASN A 835 43.69 -13.72 -3.93
CA ASN A 835 44.62 -14.31 -4.88
C ASN A 835 45.44 -15.48 -4.28
N THR A 836 45.21 -15.83 -3.02
CA THR A 836 45.92 -16.92 -2.32
C THR A 836 45.04 -18.19 -2.27
N THR A 837 45.42 -19.18 -1.47
CA THR A 837 44.56 -20.35 -1.20
C THR A 837 43.30 -19.99 -0.41
N GLY A 838 43.22 -18.79 0.18
CA GLY A 838 42.13 -18.32 1.02
C GLY A 838 42.22 -18.80 2.47
N GLY A 839 41.08 -18.89 3.15
CA GLY A 839 40.98 -19.21 4.58
C GLY A 839 39.51 -19.34 5.03
N THR A 840 39.23 -19.10 6.31
CA THR A 840 37.88 -19.23 6.89
C THR A 840 37.50 -17.99 7.69
N ILE A 841 36.24 -17.57 7.58
CA ILE A 841 35.60 -16.58 8.48
C ILE A 841 34.73 -17.35 9.45
N LYS A 842 35.08 -17.34 10.74
CA LYS A 842 34.29 -17.94 11.81
C LYS A 842 33.45 -16.86 12.49
N ILE A 843 32.14 -17.03 12.49
CA ILE A 843 31.15 -16.08 13.01
C ILE A 843 30.76 -16.53 14.41
N GLU A 844 31.04 -15.70 15.41
CA GLU A 844 30.69 -15.94 16.80
C GLU A 844 29.66 -14.91 17.28
N ALA A 845 28.58 -15.36 17.93
CA ALA A 845 27.61 -14.50 18.61
C ALA A 845 27.80 -14.61 20.12
N ASP A 846 28.09 -13.49 20.78
CA ASP A 846 28.40 -13.41 22.23
C ASP A 846 29.41 -14.47 22.69
N GLY A 847 30.45 -14.69 21.87
CA GLY A 847 31.53 -15.65 22.13
C GLY A 847 31.22 -17.11 21.81
N THR A 848 30.05 -17.41 21.24
CA THR A 848 29.68 -18.76 20.77
C THR A 848 29.77 -18.84 19.26
N ASN A 849 30.47 -19.82 18.69
CA ASN A 849 30.49 -20.04 17.24
C ASN A 849 29.08 -20.40 16.73
N VAL A 850 28.56 -19.57 15.83
CA VAL A 850 27.23 -19.74 15.21
C VAL A 850 27.32 -20.13 13.73
N GLY A 851 28.48 -20.02 13.08
CA GLY A 851 28.70 -20.54 11.73
C GLY A 851 30.03 -20.15 11.12
N GLU A 852 30.40 -20.77 10.01
CA GLU A 852 31.70 -20.58 9.35
C GLU A 852 31.53 -20.43 7.83
N LEU A 853 32.38 -19.60 7.20
CA LEU A 853 32.46 -19.38 5.75
C LEU A 853 33.85 -19.73 5.25
N THR A 854 33.96 -20.70 4.34
CA THR A 854 35.21 -21.02 3.66
C THR A 854 35.42 -20.11 2.45
N VAL A 855 36.55 -19.42 2.40
CA VAL A 855 36.97 -18.55 1.29
C VAL A 855 38.03 -19.26 0.48
N ALA A 856 37.76 -19.49 -0.82
CA ALA A 856 38.71 -20.07 -1.77
C ALA A 856 39.21 -19.00 -2.76
N ASN A 857 40.29 -19.32 -3.50
CA ASN A 857 40.87 -18.42 -4.51
C ASN A 857 39.81 -17.85 -5.48
N THR A 858 39.72 -16.52 -5.57
CA THR A 858 38.75 -15.83 -6.42
C THR A 858 39.35 -15.31 -7.72
N GLY A 859 40.68 -15.34 -7.87
CA GLY A 859 41.42 -14.89 -9.05
C GLY A 859 42.04 -13.49 -8.91
N GLY A 860 41.95 -12.86 -7.73
CA GLY A 860 42.54 -11.55 -7.47
C GLY A 860 42.02 -10.90 -6.18
N TRP A 861 42.79 -9.97 -5.61
CA TRP A 861 42.47 -9.25 -4.35
C TRP A 861 41.22 -8.35 -4.43
N GLN A 862 40.79 -8.03 -5.64
CA GLN A 862 39.63 -7.20 -5.93
C GLN A 862 38.70 -7.92 -6.95
N ALA A 863 38.80 -9.25 -7.03
CA ALA A 863 37.94 -10.13 -7.82
C ALA A 863 36.90 -10.79 -6.90
N TRP A 864 35.75 -10.13 -6.75
CA TRP A 864 34.76 -10.46 -5.72
C TRP A 864 33.91 -11.68 -6.07
N LYS A 865 33.76 -12.60 -5.11
CA LYS A 865 32.80 -13.71 -5.13
C LYS A 865 31.96 -13.67 -3.86
N THR A 866 30.76 -14.24 -3.93
CA THR A 866 29.91 -14.43 -2.74
C THR A 866 30.10 -15.85 -2.20
N VAL A 867 30.31 -15.96 -0.89
CA VAL A 867 30.30 -17.22 -0.13
C VAL A 867 29.17 -17.17 0.90
N THR A 868 28.54 -18.31 1.19
CA THR A 868 27.35 -18.35 2.04
C THR A 868 27.45 -19.37 3.15
N THR A 869 26.85 -19.08 4.30
CA THR A 869 26.66 -20.01 5.41
C THR A 869 25.31 -19.75 6.08
N THR A 870 24.94 -20.58 7.05
CA THR A 870 23.76 -20.34 7.89
C THR A 870 24.21 -20.20 9.34
N VAL A 871 23.68 -19.19 10.03
CA VAL A 871 23.94 -18.95 11.45
C VAL A 871 22.63 -18.93 12.22
N THR A 872 22.60 -19.48 13.43
CA THR A 872 21.44 -19.36 14.33
C THR A 872 21.67 -18.21 15.29
N LEU A 873 20.78 -17.23 15.31
CA LEU A 873 20.88 -16.04 16.16
C LEU A 873 19.67 -15.93 17.10
N ASN A 874 19.92 -15.48 18.34
CA ASN A 874 18.86 -15.19 19.29
C ASN A 874 18.25 -13.80 19.00
N ALA A 875 16.97 -13.59 19.33
CA ALA A 875 16.36 -12.26 19.24
C ALA A 875 16.99 -11.29 20.26
N GLY A 876 17.06 -10.02 19.91
CA GLY A 876 17.62 -8.95 20.76
C GLY A 876 19.03 -8.55 20.37
N GLU A 877 19.65 -7.73 21.22
CA GLU A 877 21.01 -7.22 21.02
C GLU A 877 22.05 -8.31 21.33
N GLN A 878 23.05 -8.45 20.45
CA GLN A 878 24.20 -9.32 20.65
C GLN A 878 25.44 -8.80 19.92
N THR A 879 26.64 -9.27 20.30
CA THR A 879 27.90 -8.96 19.64
C THR A 879 28.26 -10.07 18.65
N LEU A 880 28.41 -9.72 17.37
CA LEU A 880 28.97 -10.63 16.35
C LEU A 880 30.48 -10.39 16.21
N GLN A 881 31.27 -11.45 16.31
CA GLN A 881 32.70 -11.44 16.06
C GLN A 881 33.03 -12.32 14.84
N LEU A 882 33.72 -11.75 13.85
CA LEU A 882 34.27 -12.46 12.71
C LEU A 882 35.75 -12.75 13.00
N ASN A 883 36.10 -14.02 13.21
CA ASN A 883 37.47 -14.47 13.39
C ASN A 883 38.01 -15.05 12.08
N PHE A 884 39.22 -14.65 11.67
CA PHE A 884 39.83 -15.05 10.42
C PHE A 884 40.93 -16.09 10.67
N THR A 885 40.82 -17.25 10.00
CA THR A 885 41.80 -18.35 10.16
C THR A 885 42.29 -18.87 8.81
N GLY A 886 43.53 -19.34 8.75
CA GLY A 886 44.14 -19.82 7.51
C GLY A 886 45.64 -20.10 7.60
N GLY A 887 46.29 -20.17 6.43
CA GLY A 887 47.74 -20.36 6.32
C GLY A 887 48.54 -19.11 6.70
N SER A 888 49.85 -19.13 6.43
CA SER A 888 50.74 -17.98 6.68
C SER A 888 50.59 -16.88 5.62
N GLY A 889 50.57 -15.61 6.04
CA GLY A 889 50.45 -14.43 5.19
C GLY A 889 48.99 -13.97 5.00
N TYR A 890 48.78 -13.01 4.10
CA TYR A 890 47.44 -12.44 3.88
C TYR A 890 46.45 -13.46 3.29
N LEU A 891 45.27 -13.55 3.90
CA LEU A 891 44.27 -14.58 3.63
C LEU A 891 43.31 -14.17 2.50
N PHE A 892 42.50 -13.13 2.73
CA PHE A 892 41.46 -12.65 1.81
C PHE A 892 40.99 -11.25 2.22
N ASN A 893 40.25 -10.59 1.33
CA ASN A 893 39.51 -9.37 1.58
C ASN A 893 38.02 -9.69 1.78
N VAL A 894 37.32 -8.90 2.59
CA VAL A 894 35.86 -8.99 2.81
C VAL A 894 35.25 -7.60 2.61
N ASN A 895 34.12 -7.50 1.91
CA ASN A 895 33.42 -6.24 1.63
C ASN A 895 32.17 -6.07 2.51
N ASN A 896 31.26 -7.04 2.52
CA ASN A 896 30.08 -7.02 3.39
C ASN A 896 29.59 -8.44 3.69
N LEU A 897 28.78 -8.56 4.74
CA LEU A 897 27.98 -9.73 5.07
C LEU A 897 26.50 -9.34 5.05
N SER A 898 25.70 -9.96 4.18
CA SER A 898 24.24 -9.81 4.22
C SER A 898 23.62 -10.96 5.00
N PHE A 899 22.83 -10.63 6.02
CA PHE A 899 22.04 -11.58 6.82
C PHE A 899 20.61 -11.51 6.32
N VAL A 900 20.23 -12.51 5.55
CA VAL A 900 18.84 -12.74 5.18
C VAL A 900 18.31 -13.76 6.18
N GLU A 901 17.05 -13.66 6.62
CA GLU A 901 16.43 -14.80 7.31
C GLU A 901 16.68 -16.05 6.47
N ALA A 902 17.19 -17.11 7.09
CA ALA A 902 17.45 -18.36 6.41
C ALA A 902 16.09 -18.88 5.99
N VAL A 903 15.74 -18.59 4.75
CA VAL A 903 14.73 -19.31 4.03
C VAL A 903 15.29 -20.73 3.96
N THR A 904 14.79 -21.60 4.84
CA THR A 904 14.94 -23.06 4.74
C THR A 904 14.78 -23.42 3.28
N SER A 905 15.84 -23.91 2.66
CA SER A 905 16.04 -23.99 1.20
C SER A 905 14.74 -24.22 0.42
N VAL A 906 14.23 -23.14 -0.20
CA VAL A 906 13.10 -23.17 -1.14
C VAL A 906 13.67 -23.39 -2.55
N GLU A 907 13.52 -24.61 -3.06
CA GLU A 907 13.44 -24.95 -4.49
C GLU A 907 12.27 -25.94 -4.59
N PRO A 908 11.34 -25.89 -5.58
CA PRO A 908 10.94 -24.80 -6.45
C PRO A 908 9.96 -23.85 -5.72
N ASN A 909 9.89 -22.61 -6.18
CA ASN A 909 9.05 -21.57 -5.60
C ASN A 909 7.55 -21.93 -5.73
N ASN A 910 7.00 -22.58 -4.71
CA ASN A 910 5.58 -22.80 -4.56
C ASN A 910 5.13 -22.21 -3.21
N ASP A 911 4.88 -20.89 -3.17
CA ASP A 911 4.11 -20.26 -2.07
C ASP A 911 2.65 -20.79 -2.01
N CYS A 912 2.32 -21.79 -2.82
CA CYS A 912 1.08 -22.53 -2.74
C CYS A 912 0.95 -23.26 -1.41
N ILE A 913 -0.22 -23.12 -0.81
CA ILE A 913 -0.65 -23.85 0.37
C ILE A 913 -1.68 -24.88 -0.08
N ALA A 914 -1.44 -26.15 0.22
CA ALA A 914 -2.41 -27.20 -0.06
C ALA A 914 -3.62 -27.05 0.88
N VAL A 915 -4.85 -27.15 0.35
CA VAL A 915 -6.08 -26.82 1.07
C VAL A 915 -6.96 -28.05 1.26
N GLU A 916 -7.46 -28.23 2.48
CA GLU A 916 -8.46 -29.24 2.78
C GLU A 916 -9.77 -29.00 2.02
N LYS A 917 -10.25 -30.05 1.34
CA LYS A 917 -11.59 -30.13 0.77
C LYS A 917 -12.30 -31.37 1.29
N ASN A 918 -13.45 -31.17 1.94
CA ASN A 918 -14.33 -32.24 2.40
C ASN A 918 -13.65 -33.29 3.29
N GLY A 919 -12.74 -32.88 4.19
CA GLY A 919 -12.03 -33.83 5.06
C GLY A 919 -10.79 -34.46 4.44
N VAL A 920 -10.37 -34.05 3.23
CA VAL A 920 -9.23 -34.59 2.49
C VAL A 920 -8.31 -33.47 2.03
N VAL A 921 -7.00 -33.67 2.18
CA VAL A 921 -5.92 -32.86 1.58
C VAL A 921 -5.08 -33.82 0.74
N ALA A 922 -4.76 -33.47 -0.50
CA ALA A 922 -3.74 -34.15 -1.32
C ALA A 922 -2.62 -33.16 -1.61
N VAL A 923 -1.37 -33.63 -1.62
CA VAL A 923 -0.18 -32.80 -1.83
C VAL A 923 0.84 -33.57 -2.66
N GLU A 924 1.34 -32.99 -3.75
CA GLU A 924 2.45 -33.57 -4.53
C GLU A 924 3.75 -33.45 -3.73
N ALA A 925 4.57 -34.50 -3.69
CA ALA A 925 5.75 -34.54 -2.84
C ALA A 925 6.77 -33.48 -3.24
N GLU A 926 6.95 -33.26 -4.53
CA GLU A 926 7.83 -32.25 -5.11
C GLU A 926 7.38 -30.80 -4.85
N HIS A 927 6.15 -30.58 -4.36
CA HIS A 927 5.62 -29.26 -3.97
C HIS A 927 5.90 -28.91 -2.50
N PHE A 928 7.05 -29.32 -1.98
CA PHE A 928 7.43 -29.00 -0.61
C PHE A 928 7.74 -27.51 -0.45
N HIS A 929 7.39 -26.98 0.73
CA HIS A 929 7.62 -25.59 1.09
C HIS A 929 9.08 -25.34 1.46
N SER A 930 9.70 -26.27 2.19
CA SER A 930 11.07 -26.13 2.64
C SER A 930 11.67 -27.48 3.05
N GLN A 931 13.00 -27.57 3.13
CA GLN A 931 13.67 -28.70 3.75
C GLN A 931 14.75 -28.26 4.74
N SER A 932 15.09 -29.13 5.68
CA SER A 932 16.09 -28.89 6.72
C SER A 932 16.75 -30.19 7.18
N LYS A 933 17.83 -30.08 7.98
CA LYS A 933 18.68 -31.22 8.40
C LYS A 933 19.22 -32.02 7.21
N ASP A 934 19.60 -31.32 6.15
CA ASP A 934 19.95 -31.83 4.82
C ASP A 934 21.46 -32.01 4.58
N GLY A 935 22.28 -31.98 5.63
CA GLY A 935 23.74 -32.06 5.52
C GLY A 935 24.26 -33.44 5.12
N ASP A 936 23.78 -34.50 5.77
CA ASP A 936 24.22 -35.89 5.50
C ASP A 936 23.36 -36.58 4.42
N ARG A 937 22.06 -36.28 4.40
CA ARG A 937 21.07 -36.80 3.46
C ARG A 937 20.10 -35.69 3.11
N LYS A 938 19.62 -35.67 1.88
CA LYS A 938 18.75 -34.61 1.37
C LYS A 938 17.65 -35.19 0.49
N TRP A 939 16.48 -34.55 0.48
CA TRP A 939 15.42 -34.85 -0.51
C TRP A 939 15.74 -34.15 -1.83
N TYR A 940 15.89 -34.93 -2.89
CA TYR A 940 16.11 -34.47 -4.25
C TYR A 940 14.83 -34.63 -5.07
N THR A 941 14.50 -33.61 -5.84
CA THR A 941 13.38 -33.67 -6.79
C THR A 941 13.81 -34.36 -8.07
N PHE A 942 13.00 -35.29 -8.54
CA PHE A 942 13.17 -36.00 -9.80
C PHE A 942 12.04 -35.69 -10.77
N ASP A 943 12.41 -35.44 -12.02
CA ASP A 943 11.53 -35.26 -13.19
C ASP A 943 12.12 -35.98 -14.42
N GLU A 944 11.43 -35.93 -15.57
CA GLU A 944 11.87 -36.62 -16.81
C GLU A 944 13.25 -36.17 -17.34
N THR A 945 13.76 -35.03 -16.86
CA THR A 945 15.02 -34.41 -17.30
C THR A 945 16.18 -34.59 -16.32
N THR A 946 15.88 -35.11 -15.13
CA THR A 946 16.85 -35.23 -14.03
C THR A 946 17.98 -36.17 -14.41
N THR A 947 19.21 -35.66 -14.36
CA THR A 947 20.45 -36.41 -14.62
C THR A 947 21.54 -36.00 -13.63
N GLY A 948 22.41 -36.93 -13.24
CA GLY A 948 23.60 -36.61 -12.42
C GLY A 948 23.31 -36.37 -10.94
N THR A 949 22.58 -37.30 -10.30
CA THR A 949 22.25 -37.31 -8.87
C THR A 949 23.46 -37.69 -8.00
N PRO A 950 23.45 -37.36 -6.70
CA PRO A 950 24.50 -37.79 -5.77
C PRO A 950 24.63 -39.31 -5.76
N THR A 951 25.84 -39.82 -6.00
CA THR A 951 26.10 -41.25 -5.96
C THR A 951 26.50 -41.71 -4.55
N PRO A 952 26.21 -42.96 -4.16
CA PRO A 952 25.42 -43.96 -4.90
C PRO A 952 23.93 -43.58 -5.02
N ASP A 953 23.38 -43.88 -6.20
CA ASP A 953 21.97 -43.85 -6.54
C ASP A 953 21.79 -45.00 -7.54
N PRO A 954 21.33 -46.19 -7.08
CA PRO A 954 21.19 -47.37 -7.91
C PRO A 954 19.88 -47.40 -8.70
N ASP A 955 18.97 -46.46 -8.43
CA ASP A 955 17.59 -46.53 -8.87
C ASP A 955 17.42 -45.81 -10.22
N PRO A 956 16.63 -46.38 -11.16
CA PRO A 956 16.29 -45.66 -12.38
C PRO A 956 15.27 -44.57 -12.07
N ASN A 957 15.26 -43.50 -12.87
CA ASN A 957 14.29 -42.42 -12.70
C ASN A 957 12.86 -42.90 -12.98
N HIS A 958 11.97 -42.78 -11.99
CA HIS A 958 10.57 -43.24 -12.04
C HIS A 958 9.53 -42.14 -12.30
N SER A 959 9.96 -40.92 -12.66
CA SER A 959 9.10 -39.74 -12.80
C SER A 959 7.92 -39.94 -13.75
N ASN A 960 8.11 -40.66 -14.87
CA ASN A 960 7.04 -40.91 -15.85
C ASN A 960 5.83 -41.71 -15.31
N GLU A 961 5.97 -42.37 -14.16
CA GLU A 961 4.92 -43.17 -13.51
C GLU A 961 4.35 -42.50 -12.24
N ALA A 962 4.98 -41.40 -11.82
CA ALA A 962 4.58 -40.55 -10.72
C ALA A 962 3.39 -39.64 -11.11
N SER A 963 2.65 -39.16 -10.12
CA SER A 963 1.68 -38.08 -10.31
C SER A 963 2.42 -36.82 -10.73
N GLY A 964 1.87 -36.02 -11.65
CA GLY A 964 2.54 -34.78 -12.09
C GLY A 964 3.85 -34.96 -12.88
N ASN A 965 4.33 -36.19 -13.07
CA ASN A 965 5.68 -36.53 -13.55
C ASN A 965 6.83 -36.06 -12.65
N GLY A 966 6.60 -35.96 -11.34
CA GLY A 966 7.62 -35.55 -10.36
C GLY A 966 7.58 -36.43 -9.10
N TYR A 967 8.72 -36.57 -8.42
CA TYR A 967 8.77 -37.18 -7.08
C TYR A 967 9.98 -36.68 -6.28
N LEU A 968 10.05 -37.04 -5.01
CA LEU A 968 11.22 -36.81 -4.15
C LEU A 968 11.93 -38.11 -3.79
N GLU A 969 13.25 -38.08 -3.71
CA GLU A 969 14.09 -39.20 -3.27
C GLU A 969 15.16 -38.75 -2.27
N ILE A 970 15.45 -39.58 -1.27
CA ILE A 970 16.44 -39.27 -0.24
C ILE A 970 17.81 -39.80 -0.64
N LEU A 971 18.73 -38.91 -0.99
CA LEU A 971 20.05 -39.30 -1.50
C LEU A 971 21.22 -38.76 -0.64
N PRO A 972 22.42 -39.36 -0.77
CA PRO A 972 22.74 -40.58 -1.55
C PRO A 972 22.15 -41.86 -0.93
N ASP A 973 21.70 -42.81 -1.75
CA ASP A 973 21.25 -44.13 -1.31
C ASP A 973 22.43 -45.06 -1.08
N THR A 974 22.86 -45.13 0.18
CA THR A 974 24.01 -45.95 0.58
C THR A 974 23.61 -47.30 1.16
N ARG A 975 22.30 -47.60 1.25
CA ARG A 975 21.80 -48.81 1.88
C ARG A 975 20.60 -49.36 1.10
N VAL A 976 20.90 -49.93 -0.05
CA VAL A 976 19.94 -50.56 -0.95
C VAL A 976 19.38 -51.88 -0.39
N THR A 977 20.24 -52.65 0.29
CA THR A 977 19.96 -54.03 0.73
C THR A 977 20.34 -54.29 2.20
N HIS A 978 19.78 -55.35 2.79
CA HIS A 978 20.15 -55.81 4.14
C HIS A 978 21.64 -56.13 4.32
N SER A 979 22.38 -56.39 3.23
CA SER A 979 23.83 -56.62 3.27
C SER A 979 24.66 -55.35 3.41
N ASP A 980 24.09 -54.19 3.10
CA ASP A 980 24.78 -52.91 3.17
C ASP A 980 24.86 -52.42 4.63
N PRO A 981 25.98 -51.78 5.02
CA PRO A 981 26.24 -51.44 6.42
C PRO A 981 25.26 -50.36 6.93
N LEU A 982 24.54 -50.68 7.99
CA LEU A 982 23.68 -49.74 8.71
C LEU A 982 24.53 -48.74 9.53
N ASN A 983 24.28 -47.45 9.38
CA ASN A 983 24.93 -46.38 10.13
C ASN A 983 23.94 -45.24 10.44
N ALA A 984 24.41 -44.20 11.12
CA ALA A 984 23.57 -43.09 11.57
C ALA A 984 23.16 -42.12 10.45
N GLN A 985 23.83 -42.19 9.30
CA GLN A 985 23.58 -41.34 8.13
C GLN A 985 22.58 -41.97 7.16
N ASN A 986 22.49 -43.29 7.09
CA ASN A 986 21.56 -44.01 6.19
C ASN A 986 20.29 -44.53 6.87
N PHE A 987 20.24 -44.45 8.21
CA PHE A 987 19.07 -44.85 8.96
C PHE A 987 18.88 -44.02 10.22
N SER A 988 17.65 -43.56 10.44
CA SER A 988 17.23 -42.92 11.68
C SER A 988 15.95 -43.53 12.21
N ASN A 989 16.02 -44.15 13.38
CA ASN A 989 14.82 -44.57 14.13
C ASN A 989 14.21 -43.42 14.94
N GLU A 990 14.88 -42.27 14.98
CA GLU A 990 14.44 -41.04 15.67
C GLU A 990 13.87 -40.06 14.62
N PRO A 991 12.57 -39.69 14.71
CA PRO A 991 11.96 -38.76 13.77
C PRO A 991 12.56 -37.34 13.91
N GLY A 992 12.56 -36.57 12.83
CA GLY A 992 13.00 -35.17 12.84
C GLY A 992 14.50 -34.96 13.03
N LYS A 993 15.32 -35.99 12.80
CA LYS A 993 16.78 -35.91 13.01
C LYS A 993 17.56 -35.54 11.75
N ILE A 994 17.12 -36.05 10.61
CA ILE A 994 17.85 -36.02 9.33
C ILE A 994 16.85 -35.98 8.17
N ALA A 995 17.22 -35.24 7.11
CA ALA A 995 16.44 -35.07 5.88
C ALA A 995 14.96 -34.81 6.15
N ILE A 996 14.65 -33.60 6.65
CA ILE A 996 13.28 -33.15 6.92
C ILE A 996 12.79 -32.33 5.72
N VAL A 997 11.58 -32.64 5.24
CA VAL A 997 10.87 -31.86 4.24
C VAL A 997 9.52 -31.39 4.80
N ASP A 998 9.17 -30.14 4.57
CA ASP A 998 8.03 -29.43 5.16
C ASP A 998 7.04 -28.96 4.08
N TYR A 999 5.75 -29.05 4.39
CA TYR A 999 4.63 -28.65 3.54
C TYR A 999 3.68 -27.72 4.29
N LYS A 1000 3.19 -26.67 3.65
CA LYS A 1000 2.13 -25.82 4.22
C LYS A 1000 0.76 -26.38 3.83
N VAL A 1001 -0.04 -26.74 4.84
CA VAL A 1001 -1.38 -27.29 4.65
C VAL A 1001 -2.41 -26.45 5.42
N LYS A 1002 -3.46 -25.99 4.73
CA LYS A 1002 -4.59 -25.26 5.32
C LYS A 1002 -5.74 -26.21 5.62
N PHE A 1003 -5.93 -26.50 6.90
CA PHE A 1003 -7.06 -27.26 7.40
C PHE A 1003 -8.26 -26.35 7.64
N THR A 1004 -9.42 -26.76 7.16
CA THR A 1004 -10.71 -26.10 7.37
C THR A 1004 -11.37 -26.52 8.69
N SER A 1005 -10.93 -27.62 9.31
CA SER A 1005 -11.45 -28.08 10.59
C SER A 1005 -10.40 -28.86 11.40
N PRO A 1006 -10.37 -28.72 12.73
CA PRO A 1006 -9.49 -29.53 13.57
C PRO A 1006 -9.91 -31.01 13.57
N GLY A 1007 -9.03 -31.85 14.10
CA GLY A 1007 -9.29 -33.27 14.36
C GLY A 1007 -8.22 -34.20 13.83
N LYS A 1008 -8.52 -35.50 13.90
CA LYS A 1008 -7.63 -36.58 13.45
C LYS A 1008 -7.63 -36.72 11.93
N TYR A 1009 -6.44 -36.77 11.33
CA TYR A 1009 -6.23 -37.11 9.93
C TYR A 1009 -5.27 -38.28 9.79
N PHE A 1010 -5.71 -39.34 9.10
CA PHE A 1010 -4.84 -40.43 8.68
C PHE A 1010 -3.92 -39.96 7.56
N VAL A 1011 -2.65 -40.35 7.64
CA VAL A 1011 -1.63 -39.99 6.64
C VAL A 1011 -1.43 -41.16 5.70
N TRP A 1012 -1.72 -40.97 4.42
CA TRP A 1012 -1.41 -41.89 3.34
C TRP A 1012 -0.27 -41.31 2.52
N VAL A 1013 0.70 -42.14 2.16
CA VAL A 1013 1.81 -41.73 1.29
C VAL A 1013 1.89 -42.72 0.13
N ARG A 1014 2.15 -42.21 -1.08
CA ARG A 1014 2.45 -42.98 -2.29
C ARG A 1014 3.97 -42.98 -2.43
N ALA A 1015 4.56 -44.15 -2.22
CA ALA A 1015 6.01 -44.32 -2.26
C ALA A 1015 6.39 -45.40 -3.28
N HIS A 1016 7.57 -45.25 -3.86
CA HIS A 1016 8.23 -46.27 -4.65
C HIS A 1016 9.39 -46.82 -3.82
N SER A 1017 9.56 -48.13 -3.84
CA SER A 1017 10.60 -48.78 -3.05
C SER A 1017 11.25 -49.83 -3.92
N THR A 1018 12.45 -49.49 -4.37
CA THR A 1018 13.25 -50.23 -5.33
C THR A 1018 14.11 -51.28 -4.62
N GLY A 1019 14.61 -50.94 -3.42
CA GLY A 1019 15.40 -51.78 -2.53
C GLY A 1019 14.61 -52.49 -1.43
N SER A 1020 15.34 -53.19 -0.54
CA SER A 1020 14.73 -53.81 0.66
C SER A 1020 14.70 -52.89 1.87
N GLU A 1021 15.41 -51.77 1.80
CA GLU A 1021 15.77 -50.93 2.95
C GLU A 1021 15.38 -49.46 2.79
N ASP A 1022 14.80 -49.08 1.66
CA ASP A 1022 14.37 -47.74 1.25
C ASP A 1022 12.86 -47.53 1.48
N ASN A 1023 12.32 -48.04 2.58
CA ASN A 1023 10.89 -48.34 2.68
C ASN A 1023 10.19 -47.80 3.93
N GLY A 1024 10.71 -46.72 4.49
CA GLY A 1024 10.10 -46.05 5.62
C GLY A 1024 10.43 -44.58 5.77
N VAL A 1025 9.50 -43.87 6.43
CA VAL A 1025 9.56 -42.44 6.71
C VAL A 1025 8.84 -42.14 8.04
N HIS A 1026 9.08 -40.98 8.62
CA HIS A 1026 8.29 -40.43 9.74
C HIS A 1026 7.48 -39.22 9.27
N VAL A 1027 6.34 -38.95 9.89
CA VAL A 1027 5.50 -37.76 9.66
C VAL A 1027 5.32 -36.95 10.95
N GLY A 1028 5.37 -35.63 10.83
CA GLY A 1028 5.26 -34.64 11.89
C GLY A 1028 4.27 -33.53 11.55
N ILE A 1029 3.94 -32.73 12.57
CA ILE A 1029 3.10 -31.53 12.43
C ILE A 1029 3.64 -30.42 13.32
N ASN A 1030 3.76 -29.21 12.77
CA ASN A 1030 4.19 -28.00 13.46
C ASN A 1030 5.50 -28.18 14.25
N GLY A 1031 6.49 -28.86 13.65
CA GLY A 1031 7.78 -29.14 14.29
C GLY A 1031 7.74 -30.22 15.39
N THR A 1032 6.58 -30.87 15.60
CA THR A 1032 6.42 -31.97 16.56
C THR A 1032 6.25 -33.30 15.83
N TRP A 1033 6.77 -34.38 16.44
CA TRP A 1033 6.77 -35.72 15.86
C TRP A 1033 5.96 -36.69 16.73
N PRO A 1034 4.62 -36.68 16.62
CA PRO A 1034 3.74 -37.46 17.49
C PRO A 1034 4.03 -38.95 17.35
N ALA A 1035 3.81 -39.72 18.42
CA ALA A 1035 4.02 -41.17 18.39
C ALA A 1035 3.22 -41.86 17.26
N SER A 1036 2.05 -41.33 16.90
CA SER A 1036 1.21 -41.78 15.78
C SER A 1036 1.73 -41.40 14.39
N GLY A 1037 2.80 -40.61 14.27
CA GLY A 1037 3.44 -40.26 13.00
C GLY A 1037 4.74 -41.01 12.72
N GLN A 1038 5.20 -41.87 13.64
CA GLN A 1038 6.54 -42.45 13.55
C GLN A 1038 6.52 -43.83 12.88
N LYS A 1039 7.59 -44.18 12.16
CA LYS A 1039 7.87 -45.53 11.64
C LYS A 1039 6.80 -46.03 10.67
N MET A 1040 6.45 -45.20 9.70
CA MET A 1040 5.64 -45.63 8.57
C MET A 1040 6.45 -46.59 7.69
N GLN A 1041 5.85 -47.67 7.18
CA GLN A 1041 6.59 -48.78 6.55
C GLN A 1041 5.85 -49.41 5.35
N TRP A 1042 6.60 -49.71 4.28
CA TRP A 1042 6.15 -50.46 3.09
C TRP A 1042 6.77 -51.87 3.03
N CYS A 1043 5.95 -52.90 3.16
CA CYS A 1043 6.34 -54.31 2.97
C CYS A 1043 5.86 -54.92 1.65
N THR A 1044 4.95 -54.25 0.95
CA THR A 1044 4.28 -54.74 -0.26
C THR A 1044 4.26 -53.63 -1.30
N GLY A 1045 4.17 -53.98 -2.59
CA GLY A 1045 4.23 -52.98 -3.67
C GLY A 1045 5.64 -52.44 -3.90
N LYS A 1046 6.62 -53.34 -3.93
CA LYS A 1046 8.01 -53.04 -4.28
C LYS A 1046 8.12 -52.89 -5.80
N GLN A 1047 8.98 -51.99 -6.27
CA GLN A 1047 9.16 -51.67 -7.70
C GLN A 1047 7.86 -51.18 -8.39
N GLU A 1048 6.95 -50.58 -7.61
CA GLU A 1048 5.76 -49.90 -8.12
C GLU A 1048 5.28 -48.84 -7.12
N TRP A 1049 4.71 -47.73 -7.62
CA TRP A 1049 4.18 -46.65 -6.78
C TRP A 1049 2.96 -47.11 -5.95
N THR A 1050 3.12 -47.18 -4.63
CA THR A 1050 2.14 -47.82 -3.74
C THR A 1050 1.70 -46.93 -2.57
N TRP A 1051 0.38 -46.78 -2.40
CA TRP A 1051 -0.23 -46.15 -1.23
C TRP A 1051 -0.18 -47.05 0.02
N GLU A 1052 0.29 -46.53 1.15
CA GLU A 1052 0.21 -47.22 2.46
C GLU A 1052 -0.05 -46.25 3.62
N SER A 1053 -0.50 -46.76 4.77
CA SER A 1053 -0.75 -46.02 6.02
C SER A 1053 -0.63 -46.94 7.25
N LYS A 1054 0.54 -47.55 7.44
CA LYS A 1054 0.80 -48.53 8.51
C LYS A 1054 2.01 -48.15 9.36
N GLN A 1055 1.85 -48.28 10.67
CA GLN A 1055 2.92 -48.03 11.63
C GLN A 1055 3.59 -49.34 12.02
N ARG A 1056 4.90 -49.45 11.80
CA ARG A 1056 5.71 -50.56 12.31
C ARG A 1056 5.68 -50.61 13.83
N THR A 1057 5.42 -51.80 14.37
CA THR A 1057 5.47 -52.06 15.82
C THR A 1057 6.38 -53.25 16.12
N ASN A 1058 6.70 -53.46 17.39
CA ASN A 1058 7.45 -54.66 17.81
C ASN A 1058 6.70 -55.96 17.48
N ALA A 1059 5.37 -55.92 17.43
CA ALA A 1059 4.52 -57.09 17.15
C ALA A 1059 4.34 -57.35 15.65
N ASN A 1060 4.46 -56.31 14.81
CA ASN A 1060 4.26 -56.43 13.37
C ASN A 1060 5.28 -55.57 12.61
N HIS A 1061 6.25 -56.25 12.01
CA HIS A 1061 7.31 -55.66 11.19
C HIS A 1061 6.75 -54.87 9.99
N CYS A 1062 5.64 -55.33 9.39
CA CYS A 1062 5.02 -54.70 8.23
C CYS A 1062 3.99 -53.63 8.58
N GLY A 1063 3.86 -53.36 9.87
CA GLY A 1063 3.05 -52.29 10.41
C GLY A 1063 1.56 -52.59 10.50
N GLU A 1064 0.94 -51.88 11.43
CA GLU A 1064 -0.47 -52.00 11.77
C GLU A 1064 -1.27 -50.83 11.16
N PRO A 1065 -2.43 -51.10 10.51
CA PRO A 1065 -3.25 -50.06 9.90
C PRO A 1065 -3.85 -49.13 10.95
N GLN A 1066 -4.29 -47.94 10.54
CA GLN A 1066 -4.94 -46.90 11.38
C GLN A 1066 -4.08 -46.31 12.51
N LYS A 1067 -2.81 -46.73 12.64
CA LYS A 1067 -1.89 -46.19 13.63
C LYS A 1067 -1.08 -44.99 13.14
N ILE A 1068 -1.03 -44.76 11.82
CA ILE A 1068 -0.43 -43.57 11.21
C ILE A 1068 -1.46 -42.45 11.07
N PHE A 1069 -1.39 -41.45 11.94
CA PHE A 1069 -2.25 -40.26 11.91
C PHE A 1069 -1.60 -39.06 12.63
N ILE A 1070 -2.09 -37.86 12.31
CA ILE A 1070 -1.79 -36.62 13.01
C ILE A 1070 -3.08 -36.02 13.59
N ASP A 1071 -2.97 -35.38 14.75
CA ASP A 1071 -4.07 -34.61 15.34
C ASP A 1071 -3.85 -33.12 15.06
N VAL A 1072 -4.74 -32.54 14.26
CA VAL A 1072 -4.71 -31.12 13.89
C VAL A 1072 -5.47 -30.33 14.97
N PRO A 1073 -4.80 -29.43 15.72
CA PRO A 1073 -5.40 -28.82 16.91
C PRO A 1073 -6.40 -27.71 16.59
N THR A 1074 -6.24 -27.01 15.47
CA THR A 1074 -7.06 -25.87 15.06
C THR A 1074 -7.30 -25.86 13.56
N ALA A 1075 -8.36 -25.20 13.09
CA ALA A 1075 -8.45 -24.84 11.68
C ALA A 1075 -7.45 -23.71 11.38
N GLY A 1076 -6.81 -23.74 10.21
CA GLY A 1076 -5.75 -22.80 9.84
C GLY A 1076 -4.63 -23.47 9.07
N VAL A 1077 -3.55 -22.72 8.82
CA VAL A 1077 -2.34 -23.23 8.16
C VAL A 1077 -1.47 -23.91 9.20
N HIS A 1078 -1.06 -25.14 8.91
CA HIS A 1078 -0.14 -25.94 9.70
C HIS A 1078 1.02 -26.40 8.81
N THR A 1079 2.18 -26.65 9.41
CA THR A 1079 3.31 -27.27 8.71
C THR A 1079 3.22 -28.79 8.90
N ILE A 1080 3.18 -29.55 7.81
CA ILE A 1080 3.27 -31.01 7.82
C ILE A 1080 4.68 -31.39 7.38
N SER A 1081 5.34 -32.24 8.15
CA SER A 1081 6.76 -32.56 7.94
C SER A 1081 6.95 -34.05 7.67
N PHE A 1082 7.87 -34.43 6.80
CA PHE A 1082 8.35 -35.80 6.66
C PHE A 1082 9.85 -35.85 6.93
N SER A 1083 10.31 -36.84 7.68
CA SER A 1083 11.75 -37.04 7.94
C SER A 1083 12.18 -38.44 7.60
N MET A 1084 13.40 -38.56 7.09
CA MET A 1084 14.00 -39.84 6.74
C MET A 1084 13.96 -40.82 7.92
N ARG A 1085 13.52 -42.05 7.61
CA ARG A 1085 13.83 -43.22 8.42
C ARG A 1085 14.96 -44.02 7.77
N GLU A 1086 14.94 -44.12 6.45
CA GLU A 1086 15.89 -44.85 5.60
C GLU A 1086 16.24 -43.97 4.39
N ASP A 1087 17.51 -43.95 3.96
CA ASP A 1087 17.90 -43.34 2.68
C ASP A 1087 17.39 -44.16 1.48
N GLY A 1088 17.41 -43.58 0.28
CA GLY A 1088 16.80 -44.14 -0.92
C GLY A 1088 15.27 -44.07 -0.97
N PHE A 1089 14.58 -43.63 0.09
CA PHE A 1089 13.12 -43.59 0.10
C PHE A 1089 12.55 -42.63 -0.95
N GLU A 1090 11.73 -43.14 -1.87
CA GLU A 1090 11.07 -42.36 -2.92
C GLU A 1090 9.61 -42.02 -2.56
N MET A 1091 9.22 -40.76 -2.66
CA MET A 1091 7.89 -40.25 -2.33
C MET A 1091 7.32 -39.41 -3.47
N ASP A 1092 6.13 -39.78 -3.95
CA ASP A 1092 5.43 -39.09 -5.05
C ASP A 1092 4.32 -38.18 -4.53
N LYS A 1093 3.49 -38.66 -3.60
CA LYS A 1093 2.32 -37.90 -3.14
C LYS A 1093 1.92 -38.30 -1.73
N PHE A 1094 1.31 -37.38 -0.97
CA PHE A 1094 0.65 -37.73 0.28
C PHE A 1094 -0.78 -37.19 0.38
N VAL A 1095 -1.60 -37.89 1.16
CA VAL A 1095 -3.01 -37.57 1.42
C VAL A 1095 -3.28 -37.59 2.91
N LEU A 1096 -3.89 -36.52 3.41
CA LEU A 1096 -4.40 -36.42 4.78
C LEU A 1096 -5.92 -36.55 4.74
N SER A 1097 -6.48 -37.55 5.43
CA SER A 1097 -7.93 -37.80 5.39
C SER A 1097 -8.52 -38.06 6.77
N LYS A 1098 -9.70 -37.48 7.04
CA LYS A 1098 -10.47 -37.76 8.27
C LYS A 1098 -10.98 -39.20 8.35
N THR A 1099 -11.00 -39.92 7.23
CA THR A 1099 -11.42 -41.33 7.17
C THR A 1099 -10.25 -42.21 6.76
N TYR A 1100 -10.19 -43.42 7.32
CA TYR A 1100 -9.18 -44.41 6.93
C TYR A 1100 -9.59 -45.10 5.62
N THR A 1101 -9.48 -44.36 4.51
CA THR A 1101 -9.83 -44.82 3.16
C THR A 1101 -8.59 -44.78 2.29
N LYS A 1102 -8.14 -45.93 1.79
CA LYS A 1102 -6.97 -46.04 0.92
C LYS A 1102 -7.22 -45.33 -0.42
N PRO A 1103 -6.37 -44.37 -0.84
CA PRO A 1103 -6.44 -43.79 -2.18
C PRO A 1103 -6.18 -44.83 -3.29
N VAL A 1104 -6.67 -44.57 -4.50
CA VAL A 1104 -6.50 -45.43 -5.68
C VAL A 1104 -5.73 -44.68 -6.77
N GLY A 1105 -4.96 -45.41 -7.60
CA GLY A 1105 -4.15 -44.80 -8.66
C GLY A 1105 -3.18 -43.75 -8.11
N ALA A 1106 -3.09 -42.61 -8.79
CA ALA A 1106 -2.31 -41.43 -8.35
C ALA A 1106 -2.94 -40.67 -7.17
N GLY A 1107 -4.12 -41.07 -6.68
CA GLY A 1107 -4.84 -40.35 -5.64
C GLY A 1107 -5.65 -39.14 -6.16
N PRO A 1108 -6.29 -38.37 -5.27
CA PRO A 1108 -7.03 -37.17 -5.64
C PRO A 1108 -6.11 -36.03 -6.08
N GLU A 1109 -6.64 -35.13 -6.90
CA GLU A 1109 -5.94 -33.91 -7.33
C GLU A 1109 -5.60 -33.01 -6.14
N GLU A 1110 -4.42 -32.39 -6.21
CA GLU A 1110 -4.00 -31.37 -5.26
C GLU A 1110 -4.82 -30.07 -5.45
N VAL A 1111 -5.16 -29.42 -4.35
CA VAL A 1111 -5.89 -28.15 -4.36
C VAL A 1111 -5.07 -27.09 -3.66
N LEU A 1112 -4.62 -26.08 -4.41
CA LEU A 1112 -3.69 -25.05 -3.95
C LEU A 1112 -4.34 -23.67 -3.77
N GLU A 1113 -3.84 -22.87 -2.82
CA GLU A 1113 -4.19 -21.46 -2.59
C GLU A 1113 -2.91 -20.65 -2.33
N GLY A 1114 -2.87 -19.36 -2.69
CA GLY A 1114 -1.77 -18.47 -2.29
C GLY A 1114 -0.48 -18.55 -3.14
N CYS A 1115 -0.50 -19.34 -4.21
CA CYS A 1115 0.61 -19.51 -5.15
C CYS A 1115 1.15 -18.19 -5.71
N SER A 1116 2.44 -17.89 -5.48
CA SER A 1116 3.14 -16.77 -6.12
C SER A 1116 3.71 -17.18 -7.47
N THR A 1117 3.54 -16.36 -8.50
CA THR A 1117 4.00 -16.66 -9.87
C THR A 1117 5.46 -16.26 -10.09
N SER A 1118 6.39 -16.65 -9.22
CA SER A 1118 7.75 -16.07 -9.19
C SER A 1118 8.89 -17.09 -9.30
N LYS A 1119 9.00 -17.78 -10.44
CA LYS A 1119 10.26 -18.14 -11.11
C LYS A 1119 9.99 -18.49 -12.59
N ILE A 1120 9.47 -17.51 -13.35
CA ILE A 1120 9.68 -17.45 -14.81
C ILE A 1120 10.04 -16.00 -15.15
N ALA A 1121 11.31 -15.66 -15.02
CA ALA A 1121 11.89 -14.50 -15.69
C ALA A 1121 13.10 -14.99 -16.48
N ASN A 1122 13.04 -14.76 -17.80
CA ASN A 1122 14.07 -15.04 -18.83
C ASN A 1122 14.08 -16.45 -19.44
N VAL A 1123 12.98 -16.85 -20.05
CA VAL A 1123 13.07 -17.30 -21.45
C VAL A 1123 12.45 -16.18 -22.27
N ALA A 1124 13.22 -15.60 -23.18
CA ALA A 1124 12.67 -14.68 -24.16
C ALA A 1124 11.49 -15.38 -24.84
N LEU A 1125 10.29 -14.81 -24.73
CA LEU A 1125 9.27 -15.00 -25.76
C LEU A 1125 9.83 -14.37 -27.03
N GLN A 1126 10.71 -15.10 -27.72
CA GLN A 1126 10.72 -15.03 -29.16
C GLN A 1126 9.29 -15.37 -29.56
N VAL A 1127 8.64 -14.43 -30.24
CA VAL A 1127 7.56 -14.78 -31.14
C VAL A 1127 8.20 -15.68 -32.18
N ILE A 1128 8.24 -16.99 -31.91
CA ILE A 1128 8.35 -17.98 -32.96
C ILE A 1128 6.99 -17.92 -33.63
N ASP A 1129 6.97 -17.47 -34.88
CA ASP A 1129 5.82 -17.58 -35.77
C ASP A 1129 5.30 -19.02 -35.67
N SER A 1130 4.11 -19.24 -35.09
CA SER A 1130 3.68 -20.59 -34.70
C SER A 1130 3.53 -21.45 -35.94
N GLU A 1131 4.38 -22.48 -36.09
CA GLU A 1131 4.33 -23.46 -37.19
C GLU A 1131 2.96 -24.17 -37.30
N VAL A 1132 2.16 -24.14 -36.23
CA VAL A 1132 0.83 -24.73 -36.16
C VAL A 1132 -0.26 -23.74 -36.61
N LYS A 1133 -1.05 -24.13 -37.62
CA LYS A 1133 -2.21 -23.36 -38.11
C LYS A 1133 -3.48 -24.20 -38.00
N VAL A 1134 -4.57 -23.56 -37.54
CA VAL A 1134 -5.89 -24.20 -37.40
C VAL A 1134 -6.91 -23.50 -38.29
N PHE A 1135 -7.52 -24.24 -39.23
CA PHE A 1135 -8.52 -23.69 -40.15
C PHE A 1135 -9.54 -24.76 -40.60
N PRO A 1136 -10.79 -24.40 -40.95
CA PRO A 1136 -11.37 -23.07 -40.86
C PRO A 1136 -11.64 -22.67 -39.40
N ASN A 1137 -11.42 -21.40 -39.08
CA ASN A 1137 -11.82 -20.80 -37.81
C ASN A 1137 -12.50 -19.46 -38.12
N PRO A 1138 -13.83 -19.35 -38.01
CA PRO A 1138 -14.75 -20.30 -37.35
C PRO A 1138 -14.95 -21.63 -38.10
N ALA A 1139 -15.14 -22.72 -37.36
CA ALA A 1139 -15.31 -24.09 -37.85
C ALA A 1139 -16.79 -24.53 -37.82
N GLN A 1140 -17.27 -25.24 -38.85
CA GLN A 1140 -18.65 -25.77 -38.86
C GLN A 1140 -18.72 -27.27 -38.63
N ASN A 1141 -17.97 -28.08 -39.36
CA ASN A 1141 -18.05 -29.54 -39.23
C ASN A 1141 -16.68 -30.16 -38.96
N TYR A 1142 -15.61 -29.56 -39.47
CA TYR A 1142 -14.25 -30.04 -39.30
C TYR A 1142 -13.29 -28.87 -39.09
N ILE A 1143 -12.14 -29.19 -38.51
CA ILE A 1143 -10.95 -28.34 -38.46
C ILE A 1143 -9.78 -29.13 -39.04
N THR A 1144 -8.85 -28.43 -39.66
CA THR A 1144 -7.56 -28.94 -40.10
C THR A 1144 -6.48 -28.22 -39.31
N ILE A 1145 -5.58 -29.00 -38.73
CA ILE A 1145 -4.47 -28.53 -37.91
C ILE A 1145 -3.19 -28.89 -38.67
N SER A 1146 -2.58 -27.93 -39.34
CA SER A 1146 -1.31 -28.09 -40.05
C SER A 1146 -0.13 -27.68 -39.18
N GLY A 1147 1.03 -28.32 -39.34
CA GLY A 1147 2.22 -28.05 -38.52
C GLY A 1147 2.38 -29.01 -37.34
N VAL A 1148 1.63 -30.12 -37.34
CA VAL A 1148 1.82 -31.27 -36.42
C VAL A 1148 2.76 -32.30 -37.04
N THR A 1149 3.28 -33.24 -36.27
CA THR A 1149 4.02 -34.40 -36.76
C THR A 1149 3.31 -35.72 -36.41
N ASN A 1150 3.59 -36.79 -37.17
CA ASN A 1150 2.94 -38.09 -36.95
C ASN A 1150 3.28 -38.62 -35.56
N GLY A 1151 2.26 -38.92 -34.76
CA GLY A 1151 2.37 -39.38 -33.37
C GLY A 1151 2.06 -38.31 -32.31
N GLU A 1152 1.98 -37.03 -32.68
CA GLU A 1152 1.66 -35.95 -31.72
C GLU A 1152 0.20 -36.01 -31.25
N GLN A 1153 -0.03 -35.76 -29.97
CA GLN A 1153 -1.38 -35.74 -29.39
C GLN A 1153 -2.01 -34.36 -29.49
N ILE A 1154 -3.13 -34.29 -30.21
CA ILE A 1154 -3.99 -33.12 -30.33
C ILE A 1154 -5.14 -33.23 -29.32
N MET A 1155 -5.30 -32.18 -28.54
CA MET A 1155 -6.28 -32.04 -27.46
C MET A 1155 -7.20 -30.87 -27.74
N VAL A 1156 -8.52 -31.08 -27.69
CA VAL A 1156 -9.52 -30.00 -27.76
C VAL A 1156 -10.23 -29.90 -26.42
N TYR A 1157 -10.20 -28.72 -25.82
CA TYR A 1157 -10.82 -28.41 -24.53
C TYR A 1157 -11.98 -27.44 -24.72
N ASP A 1158 -13.01 -27.57 -23.89
CA ASP A 1158 -13.92 -26.46 -23.68
C ASP A 1158 -13.30 -25.37 -22.77
N PHE A 1159 -13.99 -24.25 -22.59
CA PHE A 1159 -13.49 -23.12 -21.79
C PHE A 1159 -13.52 -23.37 -20.27
N THR A 1160 -14.01 -24.52 -19.83
CA THR A 1160 -13.89 -24.97 -18.44
C THR A 1160 -12.66 -25.86 -18.22
N GLY A 1161 -11.87 -26.09 -19.27
CA GLY A 1161 -10.66 -26.90 -19.23
C GLY A 1161 -10.93 -28.40 -19.39
N ILE A 1162 -12.15 -28.82 -19.71
CA ILE A 1162 -12.48 -30.22 -19.92
C ILE A 1162 -12.12 -30.62 -21.34
N VAL A 1163 -11.38 -31.72 -21.48
CA VAL A 1163 -11.08 -32.32 -22.79
C VAL A 1163 -12.36 -32.85 -23.40
N VAL A 1164 -12.78 -32.24 -24.50
CA VAL A 1164 -13.97 -32.65 -25.26
C VAL A 1164 -13.62 -33.51 -26.47
N LEU A 1165 -12.37 -33.46 -26.95
CA LEU A 1165 -11.89 -34.29 -28.07
C LEU A 1165 -10.38 -34.56 -27.95
N LYS A 1166 -9.98 -35.80 -28.27
CA LYS A 1166 -8.58 -36.27 -28.31
C LYS A 1166 -8.29 -36.92 -29.67
N LYS A 1167 -7.16 -36.60 -30.29
CA LYS A 1167 -6.73 -37.22 -31.57
C LYS A 1167 -5.20 -37.32 -31.62
N VAL A 1168 -4.67 -38.44 -32.10
CA VAL A 1168 -3.25 -38.56 -32.45
C VAL A 1168 -3.10 -38.17 -33.92
N ALA A 1169 -2.20 -37.24 -34.22
CA ALA A 1169 -1.89 -36.84 -35.59
C ALA A 1169 -1.28 -38.02 -36.33
N SER A 1170 -1.85 -38.36 -37.48
CA SER A 1170 -1.37 -39.42 -38.39
C SER A 1170 -0.60 -38.86 -39.58
N THR A 1171 -0.75 -37.56 -39.80
CA THR A 1171 -0.11 -36.80 -40.88
C THR A 1171 0.38 -35.45 -40.34
N THR A 1172 1.10 -34.69 -41.16
CA THR A 1172 1.57 -33.34 -40.78
C THR A 1172 0.48 -32.26 -40.87
N ALA A 1173 -0.73 -32.63 -41.32
CA ALA A 1173 -1.91 -31.79 -41.35
C ALA A 1173 -3.16 -32.63 -41.02
N GLU A 1174 -3.49 -32.71 -39.73
CA GLU A 1174 -4.55 -33.60 -39.25
C GLU A 1174 -5.91 -32.92 -39.35
N THR A 1175 -6.91 -33.63 -39.90
CA THR A 1175 -8.30 -33.14 -39.94
C THR A 1175 -9.13 -33.82 -38.87
N ILE A 1176 -9.82 -33.03 -38.07
CA ILE A 1176 -10.64 -33.47 -36.94
C ILE A 1176 -12.09 -33.07 -37.18
N ASP A 1177 -13.00 -34.05 -37.10
CA ASP A 1177 -14.44 -33.82 -37.08
C ASP A 1177 -14.85 -33.22 -35.74
N VAL A 1178 -15.43 -32.02 -35.79
CA VAL A 1178 -15.91 -31.26 -34.63
C VAL A 1178 -17.42 -31.04 -34.67
N SER A 1179 -18.14 -31.69 -35.60
CA SER A 1179 -19.59 -31.53 -35.78
C SER A 1179 -20.41 -31.88 -34.54
N ALA A 1180 -19.91 -32.79 -33.70
CA ALA A 1180 -20.53 -33.19 -32.44
C ALA A 1180 -20.32 -32.19 -31.29
N LEU A 1181 -19.43 -31.20 -31.43
CA LEU A 1181 -19.21 -30.17 -30.43
C LEU A 1181 -20.33 -29.11 -30.50
N LYS A 1182 -20.80 -28.66 -29.33
CA LYS A 1182 -21.79 -27.57 -29.23
C LYS A 1182 -21.20 -26.27 -29.79
N SER A 1183 -22.06 -25.37 -30.27
CA SER A 1183 -21.59 -24.03 -30.66
C SER A 1183 -20.95 -23.31 -29.49
N GLY A 1184 -19.75 -22.78 -29.69
CA GLY A 1184 -18.93 -22.28 -28.58
C GLY A 1184 -17.51 -21.96 -29.01
N LYS A 1185 -16.69 -21.54 -28.04
CA LYS A 1185 -15.25 -21.43 -28.25
C LYS A 1185 -14.60 -22.68 -27.64
N TYR A 1186 -13.51 -23.13 -28.24
CA TYR A 1186 -12.71 -24.26 -27.75
C TYR A 1186 -11.22 -23.93 -27.85
N ILE A 1187 -10.43 -24.60 -27.02
CA ILE A 1187 -8.97 -24.46 -26.96
C ILE A 1187 -8.34 -25.71 -27.56
N ILE A 1188 -7.35 -25.56 -28.42
CA ILE A 1188 -6.55 -26.64 -28.98
C ILE A 1188 -5.14 -26.56 -28.45
N SER A 1189 -4.65 -27.70 -27.96
CA SER A 1189 -3.27 -27.90 -27.54
C SER A 1189 -2.70 -29.12 -28.28
N ILE A 1190 -1.43 -29.05 -28.65
CA ILE A 1190 -0.67 -30.18 -29.19
C ILE A 1190 0.41 -30.50 -28.17
N ARG A 1191 0.40 -31.73 -27.65
CA ARG A 1191 1.33 -32.16 -26.62
C ARG A 1191 2.77 -32.10 -27.15
N GLY A 1192 3.65 -31.37 -26.44
CA GLY A 1192 5.05 -31.18 -26.80
C GLY A 1192 5.34 -29.97 -27.71
N LYS A 1193 4.32 -29.17 -28.08
CA LYS A 1193 4.53 -27.89 -28.78
C LYS A 1193 4.05 -26.72 -27.93
N GLU A 1194 4.84 -25.66 -27.87
CA GLU A 1194 4.46 -24.41 -27.20
C GLU A 1194 3.47 -23.63 -28.07
N GLY A 1195 2.29 -23.32 -27.52
CA GLY A 1195 1.24 -22.55 -28.19
C GLY A 1195 -0.18 -23.03 -27.87
N ILE A 1196 -1.08 -22.09 -27.58
CA ILE A 1196 -2.51 -22.36 -27.36
C ILE A 1196 -3.31 -21.75 -28.52
N HIS A 1197 -4.06 -22.58 -29.25
CA HIS A 1197 -4.84 -22.13 -30.41
C HIS A 1197 -6.33 -22.15 -30.10
N PHE A 1198 -7.07 -21.13 -30.52
CA PHE A 1198 -8.50 -21.04 -30.28
C PHE A 1198 -9.28 -21.40 -31.53
N ILE A 1199 -10.37 -22.16 -31.38
CA ILE A 1199 -11.37 -22.34 -32.43
C ILE A 1199 -12.73 -21.83 -31.97
N LYS A 1200 -13.46 -21.19 -32.88
CA LYS A 1200 -14.88 -20.85 -32.72
C LYS A 1200 -15.70 -21.86 -33.52
N LYS A 1201 -16.59 -22.61 -32.87
CA LYS A 1201 -17.38 -23.72 -33.43
C LYS A 1201 -18.86 -23.39 -33.61
#